data_AF-A0A933P0C6-F1
#
_entry.id   AF-A0A933P0C6-F1
#
_cell.length_a   1.000
_cell.length_b   1.000
_cell.length_c   1.000
_cell.angle_alpha   90.00
_cell.angle_beta   90.00
_cell.angle_gamma   90.00
#
_symmetry.space_group_name_H-M   'P 1'
#
loop_
_entity.id
_entity.type
_entity.pdbx_description
1 polymer ?
#
loop_
_entity_poly.entity_id
_entity_poly.type
_entity_poly.pdbx_seq_one_letter_code
_entity_poly.pdbx_strand_id
1 'polypeptide(L)'
;MVDLPKHLLSSITGGRTVLFLGAGASHGAKNSQGREIPLGDTLAGRLASEFLGPEYSGLDFKTSYEYAASQRDVLTAQRFLYDQLYPFEPADFHRLIPELPWAGIVGTNYDLIIERAYDQANSPMQPLSVVRSDASGIDKAAASLTYIKLHGCITEYQVLHPPLVASSEQLINFREGRVGQFDTFLEWAKTRTIVFVGYSFRDPDLRALLDQVIKEGDGRPTHYIVTPGVLLAQRKYWSDRRIETIDSTFSEFLTSVDVAFPKPKRELALVVGSNNFQTPITRFISVAGRTESQELRAYLASSVEVVADLGAKPAIDSKQFYRGFDLGWAPIANNLDIRLPIVDEVLSEEVLPSASVSLPRMVVLKGHAGSGKSVAMRRICYEAAVRHERLCIFVSRLGLIEERYFDELFSLTNVPVHLFVDNASYHRNSLARLFEQARKRHWKLIVVCSESYNLWNTTCDNLNALVGNEYTMRYLSEGDIDRLLANLKRHDSLGYLATLPAEKQHEQLKEVHGRQILVALLEATHGVGLQQIVVDEYRSISPKEAQQLYLDICSLHRLGPPVRAGLISRVHNISFEEFEDKLFKPLEGVVKLRKDVRSGDFVFEARHSEIASVLYDLVLTDPNERFDSLVRILSKLNPAFSYDIEALSRLLRADTVRSTVPDEAKARQVYDVALESVGELPFIVHQRGVYEMQTANNLGRLDGAEQYLRRAHDLEPWNKNVQHSLAELDFKRSRLSTDPLEIVAWRRSAESQAGKLAANSVNSYPHHTLLKAALDEVRSALREVETAGDDPAVRHLSDSVTHAENTLKQALQKFPNDAMLLGEEGQLSEILSQATRAEKAFDRAFEANPRSSLIARRVFLMKKAKGDTDGATSVLRKALEHNPASRELNFDLALTLIESAPDGDQVHSDEVLYFLRRSFTPGDKQRQAQFWYARQQTIRDNFEEARPIFLSLSGAAIPFKEKSEMRGIVRTSSGSAKRYFGVVTSLQNTYGFVRADSPAFDAFFLAINLDQGLEDRLSVGRRVSFELGFTLRGPQARGLKEQ
;
A
#
# COMPACT_ATOMS: atom_id res chain seq x y z
N MET A 1 46.17 -16.97 19.61
CA MET A 1 44.75 -17.35 19.71
C MET A 1 44.23 -16.83 21.03
N VAL A 2 43.09 -16.13 21.00
CA VAL A 2 42.51 -15.45 22.17
C VAL A 2 41.31 -16.24 22.66
N ASP A 3 41.16 -16.36 23.98
CA ASP A 3 39.99 -17.02 24.58
C ASP A 3 38.76 -16.11 24.48
N LEU A 4 37.74 -16.55 23.75
CA LEU A 4 36.54 -15.77 23.47
C LEU A 4 35.44 -16.09 24.51
N PRO A 5 34.79 -15.08 25.12
CA PRO A 5 33.67 -15.31 26.01
C PRO A 5 32.56 -16.13 25.34
N LYS A 6 32.06 -17.16 26.03
CA LYS A 6 31.01 -18.06 25.49
C LYS A 6 29.76 -17.31 25.03
N HIS A 7 29.38 -16.27 25.75
CA HIS A 7 28.23 -15.43 25.40
C HIS A 7 28.44 -14.69 24.07
N LEU A 8 29.61 -14.08 23.89
CA LEU A 8 29.98 -13.41 22.63
C LEU A 8 29.97 -14.40 21.46
N LEU A 9 30.56 -15.57 21.64
CA LEU A 9 30.59 -16.59 20.59
C LEU A 9 29.16 -17.06 20.23
N SER A 10 28.29 -17.29 21.21
CA SER A 10 26.88 -17.61 20.99
C SER A 10 26.14 -16.49 20.23
N SER A 11 26.37 -15.23 20.60
CA SER A 11 25.78 -14.09 19.90
C SER A 11 26.23 -13.98 18.44
N ILE A 12 27.53 -14.16 18.16
CA ILE A 12 28.08 -14.16 16.80
C ILE A 12 27.46 -15.30 16.00
N THR A 13 27.51 -16.54 16.51
CA THR A 13 26.95 -17.71 15.79
C THR A 13 25.44 -17.61 15.53
N GLY A 14 24.71 -16.90 16.39
CA GLY A 14 23.28 -16.63 16.23
C GLY A 14 22.94 -15.43 15.34
N GLY A 15 23.93 -14.75 14.76
CA GLY A 15 23.70 -13.55 13.94
C GLY A 15 23.13 -12.37 14.73
N ARG A 16 23.48 -12.24 16.01
CA ARG A 16 23.00 -11.19 16.93
C ARG A 16 24.07 -10.15 17.29
N THR A 17 25.23 -10.20 16.62
CA THR A 17 26.36 -9.32 16.88
C THR A 17 26.54 -8.27 15.79
N VAL A 18 26.72 -7.01 16.18
CA VAL A 18 27.06 -5.89 15.30
C VAL A 18 28.55 -5.58 15.42
N LEU A 19 29.25 -5.49 14.29
CA LEU A 19 30.63 -4.99 14.25
C LEU A 19 30.63 -3.47 14.18
N PHE A 20 31.36 -2.82 15.08
CA PHE A 20 31.56 -1.37 15.07
C PHE A 20 33.03 -1.07 14.79
N LEU A 21 33.32 -0.50 13.62
CA LEU A 21 34.66 -0.45 13.03
C LEU A 21 35.20 0.98 12.99
N GLY A 22 36.31 1.19 13.70
CA GLY A 22 37.11 2.41 13.70
C GLY A 22 38.35 2.31 12.81
N ALA A 23 39.15 3.38 12.77
CA ALA A 23 40.26 3.49 11.81
C ALA A 23 41.28 2.35 11.93
N GLY A 24 41.51 1.83 13.14
CA GLY A 24 42.39 0.69 13.36
C GLY A 24 41.87 -0.64 12.78
N ALA A 25 40.59 -0.73 12.42
CA ALA A 25 40.03 -1.92 11.76
C ALA A 25 40.56 -2.09 10.34
N SER A 26 40.91 -0.99 9.66
CA SER A 26 41.48 -1.01 8.30
C SER A 26 43.00 -1.31 8.30
N HIS A 27 43.64 -1.32 9.48
CA HIS A 27 45.08 -1.56 9.61
C HIS A 27 45.49 -2.92 9.01
N GLY A 28 46.57 -2.94 8.24
CA GLY A 28 47.02 -4.11 7.48
C GLY A 28 46.49 -4.19 6.05
N ALA A 29 45.50 -3.36 5.66
CA ALA A 29 45.12 -3.17 4.25
C ALA A 29 46.28 -2.55 3.45
N LYS A 30 46.46 -2.99 2.20
CA LYS A 30 47.60 -2.60 1.36
C LYS A 30 47.17 -2.16 -0.04
N ASN A 31 47.92 -1.24 -0.64
CA ASN A 31 47.72 -0.86 -2.04
C ASN A 31 48.53 -1.76 -2.99
N SER A 32 48.41 -1.54 -4.30
CA SER A 32 49.15 -2.29 -5.34
C SER A 32 50.68 -2.19 -5.23
N GLN A 33 51.21 -1.23 -4.48
CA GLN A 33 52.64 -1.05 -4.20
C GLN A 33 53.07 -1.70 -2.88
N GLY A 34 52.18 -2.41 -2.18
CA GLY A 34 52.44 -3.04 -0.89
C GLY A 34 52.52 -2.09 0.30
N ARG A 35 52.20 -0.79 0.11
CA ARG A 35 52.16 0.18 1.21
C ARG A 35 50.91 -0.03 2.04
N GLU A 36 51.01 0.17 3.35
CA GLU A 36 49.88 0.06 4.28
C GLU A 36 48.99 1.31 4.26
N ILE A 37 47.70 1.11 4.57
CA ILE A 37 46.72 2.20 4.62
C ILE A 37 47.11 3.25 5.68
N PRO A 38 47.11 4.54 5.35
CA PRO A 38 47.45 5.58 6.32
C PRO A 38 46.34 5.69 7.38
N LEU A 39 46.76 5.73 8.65
CA LEU A 39 45.86 6.01 9.79
C LEU A 39 45.84 7.51 10.12
N GLY A 40 45.06 7.91 11.13
CA GLY A 40 44.83 9.30 11.53
C GLY A 40 46.09 10.17 11.58
N ASP A 41 47.13 9.76 12.31
CA ASP A 41 48.37 10.55 12.46
C ASP A 41 49.12 10.71 11.12
N THR A 42 49.10 9.68 10.28
CA THR A 42 49.74 9.74 8.96
C THR A 42 48.94 10.63 8.01
N LEU A 43 47.60 10.55 8.05
CA LEU A 43 46.73 11.41 7.27
C LEU A 43 46.85 12.87 7.70
N ALA A 44 46.95 13.14 9.01
CA ALA A 44 47.16 14.47 9.57
C ALA A 44 48.46 15.09 9.04
N GLY A 45 49.56 14.33 9.10
CA GLY A 45 50.85 14.77 8.55
C GLY A 45 50.81 15.06 7.05
N ARG A 46 50.08 14.24 6.27
CA ARG A 46 49.91 14.47 4.82
C ARG A 46 49.04 15.68 4.52
N LEU A 47 47.95 15.90 5.29
CA LEU A 47 47.12 17.10 5.19
C LEU A 47 47.91 18.37 5.51
N ALA A 48 48.68 18.35 6.59
CA ALA A 48 49.52 19.48 6.98
C ALA A 48 50.58 19.80 5.92
N SER A 49 51.25 18.77 5.38
CA SER A 49 52.25 18.94 4.32
C SER A 49 51.67 19.46 3.01
N GLU A 50 50.45 19.07 2.65
CA GLU A 50 49.83 19.47 1.38
C GLU A 50 49.20 20.88 1.44
N PHE A 51 48.58 21.22 2.58
CA PHE A 51 47.70 22.40 2.66
C PHE A 51 48.10 23.47 3.68
N LEU A 52 48.90 23.15 4.70
CA LEU A 52 49.11 24.05 5.86
C LEU A 52 50.56 24.53 6.04
N GLY A 53 51.56 23.67 5.80
CA GLY A 53 52.98 23.95 6.03
C GLY A 53 53.62 23.14 7.18
N PRO A 54 54.96 23.14 7.30
CA PRO A 54 55.70 22.31 8.26
C PRO A 54 55.46 22.66 9.74
N GLU A 55 55.06 23.89 10.05
CA GLU A 55 54.76 24.35 11.41
C GLU A 55 53.49 23.71 12.00
N TYR A 56 52.63 23.12 11.16
CA TYR A 56 51.42 22.40 11.56
C TYR A 56 51.66 20.89 11.72
N SER A 57 52.92 20.43 11.68
CA SER A 57 53.28 19.03 11.91
C SER A 57 53.02 18.61 13.35
N GLY A 58 52.38 17.45 13.54
CA GLY A 58 52.04 16.91 14.86
C GLY A 58 50.64 17.26 15.38
N LEU A 59 49.85 18.02 14.62
CA LEU A 59 48.41 18.15 14.86
C LEU A 59 47.69 16.81 14.67
N ASP A 60 46.56 16.63 15.36
CA ASP A 60 45.68 15.50 15.13
C ASP A 60 44.89 15.64 13.82
N PHE A 61 44.37 14.52 13.32
CA PHE A 61 43.66 14.47 12.04
C PHE A 61 42.52 15.49 11.92
N LYS A 62 41.71 15.68 12.97
CA LYS A 62 40.52 16.53 12.90
C LYS A 62 40.90 17.99 12.80
N THR A 63 41.86 18.41 13.62
CA THR A 63 42.40 19.77 13.59
C THR A 63 43.10 20.06 12.26
N SER A 64 43.92 19.12 11.75
CA SER A 64 44.55 19.26 10.44
C SER A 64 43.54 19.35 9.30
N TYR A 65 42.47 18.55 9.34
CA TYR A 65 41.40 18.59 8.35
C TYR A 65 40.61 19.91 8.40
N GLU A 66 40.26 20.38 9.60
CA GLU A 66 39.54 21.63 9.83
C GLU A 66 40.30 22.83 9.26
N TYR A 67 41.60 22.92 9.57
CA TYR A 67 42.44 23.98 9.02
C TYR A 67 42.62 23.85 7.50
N ALA A 68 42.76 22.62 6.97
CA ALA A 68 42.86 22.41 5.53
C ALA A 68 41.58 22.84 4.80
N ALA A 69 40.41 22.49 5.33
CA ALA A 69 39.11 22.89 4.80
C ALA A 69 38.89 24.40 4.89
N SER A 70 39.37 25.06 5.96
CA SER A 70 39.29 26.52 6.11
C SER A 70 40.23 27.29 5.18
N GLN A 71 41.44 26.76 4.89
CA GLN A 71 42.42 27.39 4.00
C GLN A 71 42.11 27.16 2.51
N ARG A 72 41.38 26.10 2.21
CA ARG A 72 40.90 25.76 0.87
C ARG A 72 39.38 25.80 0.91
N ASP A 73 38.77 24.62 0.86
CA ASP A 73 37.34 24.40 0.93
C ASP A 73 37.09 22.93 1.30
N VAL A 74 35.87 22.62 1.73
CA VAL A 74 35.47 21.26 2.14
C VAL A 74 35.61 20.26 0.99
N LEU A 75 35.25 20.63 -0.24
CA LEU A 75 35.31 19.72 -1.39
C LEU A 75 36.75 19.29 -1.68
N THR A 76 37.70 20.22 -1.64
CA THR A 76 39.13 19.95 -1.82
C THR A 76 39.69 19.04 -0.73
N ALA A 77 39.34 19.30 0.54
CA ALA A 77 39.78 18.46 1.65
C ALA A 77 39.18 17.03 1.59
N GLN A 78 37.90 16.89 1.23
CA GLN A 78 37.28 15.56 1.04
C GLN A 78 37.88 14.82 -0.16
N ARG A 79 38.16 15.51 -1.26
CA ARG A 79 38.81 14.92 -2.43
C ARG A 79 40.21 14.40 -2.09
N PHE A 80 40.97 15.12 -1.26
CA PHE A 80 42.25 14.64 -0.78
C PHE A 80 42.12 13.31 -0.03
N LEU A 81 41.12 13.17 0.86
CA LEU A 81 40.87 11.89 1.55
C LEU A 81 40.54 10.77 0.56
N TYR A 82 39.75 11.06 -0.47
CA TYR A 82 39.48 10.10 -1.55
C TYR A 82 40.77 9.63 -2.22
N ASP A 83 41.62 10.55 -2.67
CA ASP A 83 42.87 10.22 -3.36
C ASP A 83 43.83 9.42 -2.46
N GLN A 84 43.85 9.72 -1.15
CA GLN A 84 44.70 9.03 -0.19
C GLN A 84 44.21 7.63 0.21
N LEU A 85 42.90 7.34 0.18
CA LEU A 85 42.33 6.10 0.72
C LEU A 85 41.75 5.16 -0.35
N TYR A 86 41.37 5.66 -1.52
CA TYR A 86 40.81 4.84 -2.60
C TYR A 86 41.72 3.69 -3.10
N PRO A 87 43.05 3.79 -3.16
CA PRO A 87 43.89 2.73 -3.75
C PRO A 87 44.06 1.44 -2.92
N PHE A 88 43.47 1.34 -1.73
CA PHE A 88 43.78 0.26 -0.77
C PHE A 88 42.82 -0.93 -0.86
N GLU A 89 43.39 -2.14 -0.75
CA GLU A 89 42.68 -3.42 -0.82
C GLU A 89 42.66 -4.14 0.54
N PRO A 90 41.63 -4.98 0.80
CA PRO A 90 41.51 -5.72 2.05
C PRO A 90 42.64 -6.75 2.24
N ALA A 91 43.13 -6.84 3.47
CA ALA A 91 44.01 -7.92 3.93
C ALA A 91 43.26 -9.25 4.11
N ASP A 92 43.99 -10.38 4.24
CA ASP A 92 43.41 -11.72 4.35
C ASP A 92 42.39 -11.87 5.49
N PHE A 93 42.66 -11.28 6.65
CA PHE A 93 41.74 -11.37 7.79
C PHE A 93 40.43 -10.59 7.55
N HIS A 94 40.43 -9.52 6.74
CA HIS A 94 39.20 -8.80 6.38
C HIS A 94 38.27 -9.68 5.53
N ARG A 95 38.84 -10.60 4.74
CA ARG A 95 38.09 -11.55 3.91
C ARG A 95 37.36 -12.62 4.73
N LEU A 96 37.62 -12.71 6.03
CA LEU A 96 36.83 -13.54 6.95
C LEU A 96 35.50 -12.90 7.33
N ILE A 97 35.37 -11.56 7.24
CA ILE A 97 34.17 -10.83 7.64
C ILE A 97 32.93 -11.30 6.84
N PRO A 98 32.97 -11.42 5.49
CA PRO A 98 31.83 -11.93 4.72
C PRO A 98 31.51 -13.40 4.97
N GLU A 99 32.41 -14.16 5.59
CA GLU A 99 32.22 -15.58 5.90
C GLU A 99 31.57 -15.82 7.28
N LEU A 100 31.15 -14.77 7.98
CA LEU A 100 30.58 -14.83 9.33
C LEU A 100 29.18 -14.17 9.38
N PRO A 101 28.26 -14.66 10.23
CA PRO A 101 26.90 -14.13 10.31
C PRO A 101 26.86 -12.92 11.25
N TRP A 102 26.67 -11.73 10.68
CA TRP A 102 26.56 -10.48 11.43
C TRP A 102 25.11 -9.99 11.47
N ALA A 103 24.76 -9.29 12.53
CA ALA A 103 23.47 -8.60 12.62
C ALA A 103 23.49 -7.26 11.84
N GLY A 104 24.67 -6.64 11.75
CA GLY A 104 24.92 -5.38 11.07
C GLY A 104 26.40 -4.98 11.19
N ILE A 105 26.83 -4.03 10.36
CA ILE A 105 28.14 -3.39 10.48
C ILE A 105 27.91 -1.89 10.64
N VAL A 106 28.67 -1.24 11.50
CA VAL A 106 28.73 0.21 11.64
C VAL A 106 30.18 0.63 11.52
N GLY A 107 30.46 1.71 10.80
CA GLY A 107 31.82 2.19 10.59
C GLY A 107 31.91 3.70 10.68
N THR A 108 32.99 4.18 11.31
CA THR A 108 33.42 5.59 11.25
C THR A 108 34.51 5.80 10.19
N ASN A 109 34.79 4.77 9.39
CA ASN A 109 35.84 4.78 8.38
C ASN A 109 35.32 5.27 7.03
N TYR A 110 36.12 6.09 6.35
CA TYR A 110 35.77 6.62 5.04
C TYR A 110 36.09 5.66 3.88
N ASP A 111 37.03 4.73 4.09
CA ASP A 111 37.62 3.82 3.10
C ASP A 111 36.65 2.76 2.54
N LEU A 112 37.09 1.94 1.58
CA LEU A 112 36.27 0.90 0.93
C LEU A 112 36.71 -0.53 1.30
N ILE A 113 37.46 -0.72 2.40
CA ILE A 113 38.09 -2.01 2.71
C ILE A 113 37.04 -3.11 2.94
N ILE A 114 35.98 -2.80 3.69
CA ILE A 114 34.90 -3.76 3.97
C ILE A 114 34.09 -4.04 2.70
N GLU A 115 33.70 -3.00 1.96
CA GLU A 115 33.00 -3.16 0.69
C GLU A 115 33.76 -4.07 -0.27
N ARG A 116 35.06 -3.81 -0.47
CA ARG A 116 35.92 -4.64 -1.33
C ARG A 116 36.10 -6.05 -0.81
N ALA A 117 36.08 -6.26 0.51
CA ALA A 117 36.12 -7.62 1.07
C ALA A 117 34.86 -8.41 0.69
N TYR A 118 33.70 -7.77 0.68
CA TYR A 118 32.45 -8.39 0.21
C TYR A 118 32.42 -8.57 -1.31
N ASP A 119 32.89 -7.58 -2.09
CA ASP A 119 32.97 -7.68 -3.56
C ASP A 119 33.91 -8.81 -4.03
N GLN A 120 34.96 -9.09 -3.25
CA GLN A 120 35.92 -10.17 -3.51
C GLN A 120 35.45 -11.54 -3.00
N ALA A 121 34.36 -11.62 -2.24
CA ALA A 121 33.86 -12.87 -1.69
C ALA A 121 33.01 -13.62 -2.74
N ASN A 122 33.40 -14.86 -3.07
CA ASN A 122 32.64 -15.68 -4.04
C ASN A 122 31.23 -16.06 -3.55
N SER A 123 31.05 -16.23 -2.24
CA SER A 123 29.77 -16.63 -1.62
C SER A 123 29.70 -16.10 -0.19
N PRO A 124 29.48 -14.78 -0.01
CA PRO A 124 29.32 -14.21 1.31
C PRO A 124 28.08 -14.80 2.01
N MET A 125 28.12 -14.96 3.33
CA MET A 125 26.96 -15.46 4.09
C MET A 125 25.73 -14.55 3.95
N GLN A 126 25.97 -13.24 3.81
CA GLN A 126 24.96 -12.21 3.64
C GLN A 126 25.47 -11.19 2.60
N PRO A 127 24.73 -10.85 1.54
CA PRO A 127 25.12 -9.77 0.63
C PRO A 127 25.18 -8.42 1.37
N LEU A 128 26.13 -7.54 1.05
CA LEU A 128 26.30 -6.26 1.74
C LEU A 128 25.40 -5.16 1.17
N SER A 129 24.74 -4.40 2.03
CA SER A 129 24.02 -3.18 1.68
C SER A 129 24.58 -1.98 2.45
N VAL A 130 25.16 -1.02 1.73
CA VAL A 130 25.86 0.12 2.35
C VAL A 130 24.94 1.32 2.46
N VAL A 131 24.71 1.77 3.69
CA VAL A 131 23.90 2.95 4.03
C VAL A 131 24.81 4.14 4.29
N ARG A 132 24.83 5.07 3.33
CA ARG A 132 25.69 6.27 3.35
C ARG A 132 24.96 7.54 3.80
N SER A 133 23.63 7.56 3.68
CA SER A 133 22.75 8.66 4.13
C SER A 133 21.36 8.17 4.55
N ASP A 134 20.58 9.01 5.25
CA ASP A 134 19.21 8.68 5.66
C ASP A 134 18.25 8.43 4.47
N ALA A 135 18.48 9.08 3.32
CA ALA A 135 17.70 8.87 2.09
C ALA A 135 17.85 7.45 1.50
N SER A 136 18.90 6.72 1.90
CA SER A 136 19.11 5.35 1.44
C SER A 136 17.99 4.42 1.91
N GLY A 137 17.38 4.67 3.07
CA GLY A 137 16.52 3.71 3.77
C GLY A 137 17.28 2.46 4.20
N ILE A 138 17.01 1.93 5.40
CA ILE A 138 17.77 0.79 5.95
C ILE A 138 17.19 -0.56 5.47
N ASP A 139 15.90 -0.58 5.12
CA ASP A 139 15.12 -1.77 4.73
C ASP A 139 15.22 -2.14 3.22
N LYS A 140 16.17 -1.61 2.43
CA LYS A 140 16.12 -1.78 0.95
C LYS A 140 16.51 -3.16 0.40
N ALA A 141 16.91 -4.13 1.22
CA ALA A 141 17.04 -5.51 0.78
C ALA A 141 16.87 -6.49 1.94
N ALA A 142 15.74 -7.21 1.93
CA ALA A 142 15.31 -8.15 2.96
C ALA A 142 16.26 -9.36 3.16
N ALA A 143 17.36 -9.44 2.43
CA ALA A 143 18.38 -10.48 2.54
C ALA A 143 19.81 -9.95 2.70
N SER A 144 20.02 -8.62 2.84
CA SER A 144 21.36 -8.03 2.91
C SER A 144 21.80 -7.64 4.32
N LEU A 145 23.08 -7.75 4.61
CA LEU A 145 23.72 -7.19 5.79
C LEU A 145 23.88 -5.68 5.62
N THR A 146 23.20 -4.92 6.48
CA THR A 146 23.33 -3.45 6.50
C THR A 146 24.68 -3.02 7.06
N TYR A 147 25.40 -2.17 6.30
CA TYR A 147 26.61 -1.48 6.72
C TYR A 147 26.38 0.03 6.79
N ILE A 148 26.32 0.59 7.99
CA ILE A 148 26.09 2.02 8.24
C ILE A 148 27.42 2.76 8.34
N LYS A 149 27.62 3.77 7.48
CA LYS A 149 28.80 4.65 7.55
C LYS A 149 28.46 5.98 8.20
N LEU A 150 28.72 6.08 9.52
CA LEU A 150 28.35 7.24 10.33
C LEU A 150 29.11 8.51 9.94
N HIS A 151 30.36 8.38 9.49
CA HIS A 151 31.20 9.54 9.11
C HIS A 151 31.17 9.83 7.59
N GLY A 152 30.35 9.09 6.84
CA GLY A 152 30.29 9.16 5.38
C GLY A 152 31.32 8.27 4.69
N CYS A 153 31.41 8.40 3.36
CA CYS A 153 32.26 7.57 2.52
C CYS A 153 33.04 8.41 1.52
N ILE A 154 34.30 8.07 1.25
CA ILE A 154 35.12 8.78 0.25
C ILE A 154 34.49 8.79 -1.15
N THR A 155 33.63 7.83 -1.48
CA THR A 155 32.92 7.80 -2.77
C THR A 155 31.90 8.93 -2.93
N GLU A 156 31.54 9.59 -1.83
CA GLU A 156 30.61 10.73 -1.79
C GLU A 156 31.33 12.05 -1.47
N TYR A 157 32.62 12.17 -1.79
CA TYR A 157 33.43 13.36 -1.51
C TYR A 157 32.88 14.66 -2.12
N GLN A 158 31.91 14.59 -3.04
CA GLN A 158 31.24 15.76 -3.64
C GLN A 158 30.04 16.26 -2.84
N VAL A 159 29.54 15.48 -1.87
CA VAL A 159 28.40 15.85 -1.04
C VAL A 159 28.86 16.81 0.06
N LEU A 160 28.24 17.99 0.13
CA LEU A 160 28.58 19.05 1.08
C LEU A 160 27.56 19.20 2.23
N HIS A 161 26.35 18.63 2.08
CA HIS A 161 25.29 18.71 3.09
C HIS A 161 24.54 17.37 3.20
N PRO A 162 24.80 16.57 4.26
CA PRO A 162 25.88 16.75 5.24
C PRO A 162 27.27 16.34 4.67
N PRO A 163 28.37 17.04 5.02
CA PRO A 163 29.74 16.69 4.60
C PRO A 163 30.30 15.52 5.42
N LEU A 164 31.40 14.89 5.00
CA LEU A 164 32.13 13.87 5.79
C LEU A 164 32.42 14.39 7.20
N VAL A 165 32.29 13.54 8.22
CA VAL A 165 32.53 13.92 9.63
C VAL A 165 34.02 13.84 9.93
N ALA A 166 34.78 14.85 9.51
CA ALA A 166 36.23 14.85 9.56
C ALA A 166 36.86 16.00 10.38
N SER A 167 36.07 16.96 10.87
CA SER A 167 36.49 18.01 11.82
C SER A 167 35.83 17.89 13.20
N SER A 168 36.30 18.69 14.17
CA SER A 168 35.72 18.75 15.51
C SER A 168 34.32 19.35 15.51
N GLU A 169 34.09 20.41 14.71
CA GLU A 169 32.77 21.02 14.54
C GLU A 169 31.77 20.03 13.92
N GLN A 170 32.19 19.30 12.89
CA GLN A 170 31.35 18.28 12.24
C GLN A 170 31.06 17.11 13.18
N LEU A 171 31.97 16.77 14.09
CA LEU A 171 31.73 15.75 15.11
C LEU A 171 30.68 16.21 16.14
N ILE A 172 30.60 17.50 16.45
CA ILE A 172 29.57 18.03 17.37
C ILE A 172 28.19 17.98 16.70
N ASN A 173 28.12 18.36 15.42
CA ASN A 173 26.88 18.41 14.63
C ASN A 173 26.65 17.14 13.80
N PHE A 174 27.32 16.03 14.10
CA PHE A 174 27.35 14.84 13.24
C PHE A 174 25.99 14.17 13.00
N ARG A 175 25.02 14.44 13.88
CA ARG A 175 23.63 14.00 13.76
C ARG A 175 22.84 14.77 12.70
N GLU A 176 23.23 16.01 12.37
CA GLU A 176 22.54 16.80 11.35
C GLU A 176 22.61 16.11 9.98
N GLY A 177 21.45 15.75 9.43
CA GLY A 177 21.34 15.01 8.16
C GLY A 177 21.67 13.50 8.24
N ARG A 178 21.88 12.94 9.45
CA ARG A 178 22.20 11.51 9.69
C ARG A 178 21.46 10.91 10.89
N VAL A 179 20.32 11.48 11.25
CA VAL A 179 19.54 11.08 12.44
C VAL A 179 19.14 9.61 12.34
N GLY A 180 18.65 9.16 11.18
CA GLY A 180 18.20 7.79 10.97
C GLY A 180 19.33 6.75 11.10
N GLN A 181 20.50 7.03 10.53
CA GLN A 181 21.69 6.20 10.70
C GLN A 181 22.09 6.06 12.17
N PHE A 182 22.10 7.18 12.90
CA PHE A 182 22.50 7.19 14.29
C PHE A 182 21.51 6.49 15.22
N ASP A 183 20.21 6.75 15.03
CA ASP A 183 19.14 6.11 15.80
C ASP A 183 19.12 4.60 15.58
N THR A 184 19.49 4.14 14.39
CA THR A 184 19.63 2.72 14.11
C THR A 184 20.82 2.10 14.84
N PHE A 185 21.96 2.79 14.89
CA PHE A 185 23.07 2.35 15.73
C PHE A 185 22.67 2.25 17.21
N LEU A 186 22.01 3.28 17.75
CA LEU A 186 21.53 3.27 19.14
C LEU A 186 20.53 2.14 19.39
N GLU A 187 19.62 1.90 18.43
CA GLU A 187 18.68 0.78 18.49
C GLU A 187 19.40 -0.57 18.50
N TRP A 188 20.41 -0.75 17.65
CA TRP A 188 21.25 -1.94 17.70
C TRP A 188 22.01 -2.06 19.01
N ALA A 189 22.49 -0.97 19.60
CA ALA A 189 23.15 -0.99 20.91
C ALA A 189 22.20 -1.43 22.03
N LYS A 190 20.89 -1.17 21.91
CA LYS A 190 19.88 -1.67 22.86
C LYS A 190 19.52 -3.14 22.65
N THR A 191 19.43 -3.57 21.39
CA THR A 191 18.83 -4.85 21.01
C THR A 191 19.84 -5.95 20.70
N ARG A 192 21.11 -5.60 20.44
CA ARG A 192 22.15 -6.50 19.92
C ARG A 192 23.48 -6.28 20.63
N THR A 193 24.32 -7.31 20.65
CA THR A 193 25.69 -7.19 21.17
C THR A 193 26.57 -6.43 20.18
N ILE A 194 27.22 -5.36 20.60
CA ILE A 194 28.17 -4.60 19.77
C ILE A 194 29.61 -5.02 20.11
N VAL A 195 30.43 -5.22 19.08
CA VAL A 195 31.88 -5.41 19.19
C VAL A 195 32.58 -4.23 18.54
N PHE A 196 33.14 -3.34 19.37
CA PHE A 196 33.94 -2.21 18.94
C PHE A 196 35.37 -2.67 18.62
N VAL A 197 35.83 -2.37 17.41
CA VAL A 197 37.16 -2.76 16.93
C VAL A 197 37.84 -1.59 16.24
N GLY A 198 39.16 -1.47 16.41
CA GLY A 198 39.94 -0.44 15.73
C GLY A 198 39.89 0.94 16.40
N TYR A 199 39.52 0.97 17.70
CA TYR A 199 39.54 2.17 18.52
C TYR A 199 40.61 2.10 19.62
N SER A 200 41.11 3.28 19.96
CA SER A 200 41.91 3.51 21.16
C SER A 200 41.02 3.98 22.31
N PHE A 201 41.34 3.65 23.55
CA PHE A 201 40.62 4.21 24.72
C PHE A 201 40.71 5.73 24.85
N ARG A 202 41.59 6.37 24.07
CA ARG A 202 41.76 7.83 23.98
C ARG A 202 40.94 8.46 22.85
N ASP A 203 40.29 7.65 22.01
CA ASP A 203 39.50 8.13 20.88
C ASP A 203 38.25 8.90 21.37
N PRO A 204 38.13 10.21 21.07
CA PRO A 204 36.97 11.00 21.44
C PRO A 204 35.66 10.48 20.85
N ASP A 205 35.71 9.83 19.68
CA ASP A 205 34.53 9.40 18.93
C ASP A 205 33.91 8.18 19.61
N LEU A 206 34.76 7.21 19.97
CA LEU A 206 34.33 6.06 20.76
C LEU A 206 33.70 6.52 22.09
N ARG A 207 34.29 7.51 22.77
CA ARG A 207 33.74 8.01 24.04
C ARG A 207 32.38 8.68 23.87
N ALA A 208 32.26 9.58 22.89
CA ALA A 208 30.98 10.24 22.61
C ALA A 208 29.88 9.23 22.30
N LEU A 209 30.18 8.21 21.50
CA LEU A 209 29.26 7.13 21.16
C LEU A 209 28.88 6.28 22.37
N LEU A 210 29.86 5.83 23.14
CA LEU A 210 29.61 5.01 24.34
C LEU A 210 28.84 5.79 25.40
N ASP A 211 29.09 7.08 25.58
CA ASP A 211 28.32 7.93 26.50
C ASP A 211 26.84 8.01 26.10
N GLN A 212 26.53 8.05 24.80
CA GLN A 212 25.15 7.98 24.32
C GLN A 212 24.51 6.62 24.63
N VAL A 213 25.23 5.52 24.37
CA VAL A 213 24.75 4.17 24.70
C VAL A 213 24.53 4.00 26.20
N ILE A 214 25.38 4.61 27.05
CA ILE A 214 25.23 4.58 28.52
C ILE A 214 24.05 5.44 28.97
N LYS A 215 23.84 6.62 28.39
CA LYS A 215 22.70 7.52 28.71
C LYS A 215 21.34 6.88 28.46
N GLU A 216 21.27 5.96 27.51
CA GLU A 216 20.06 5.20 27.18
C GLU A 216 19.66 4.18 28.25
N GLY A 217 20.52 3.92 29.25
CA GLY A 217 20.24 3.11 30.43
C GLY A 217 20.82 1.70 30.41
N ASP A 218 20.50 0.93 31.46
CA ASP A 218 21.04 -0.42 31.69
C ASP A 218 20.24 -1.55 31.00
N GLY A 219 19.13 -1.22 30.35
CA GLY A 219 18.26 -2.15 29.60
C GLY A 219 18.86 -2.62 28.26
N ARG A 220 20.14 -3.00 28.23
CA ARG A 220 20.90 -3.40 27.02
C ARG A 220 21.81 -4.62 27.28
N PRO A 221 22.16 -5.39 26.23
CA PRO A 221 23.09 -6.51 26.34
C PRO A 221 24.54 -6.04 26.60
N THR A 222 25.39 -6.95 27.08
CA THR A 222 26.83 -6.68 27.25
C THR A 222 27.49 -6.41 25.89
N HIS A 223 28.33 -5.37 25.81
CA HIS A 223 29.12 -5.04 24.62
C HIS A 223 30.60 -5.35 24.83
N TYR A 224 31.37 -5.36 23.75
CA TYR A 224 32.78 -5.74 23.76
C TYR A 224 33.67 -4.69 23.08
N ILE A 225 34.85 -4.42 23.64
CA ILE A 225 35.91 -3.64 22.98
C ILE A 225 37.09 -4.56 22.71
N VAL A 226 37.48 -4.70 21.45
CA VAL A 226 38.66 -5.45 21.01
C VAL A 226 39.78 -4.47 20.73
N THR A 227 40.80 -4.46 21.58
CA THR A 227 41.95 -3.56 21.45
C THR A 227 43.17 -4.16 22.13
N PRO A 228 44.39 -4.03 21.58
CA PRO A 228 45.60 -4.58 22.20
C PRO A 228 46.09 -3.69 23.36
N GLY A 229 46.74 -4.32 24.35
CA GLY A 229 47.40 -3.64 25.47
C GLY A 229 46.45 -3.17 26.57
N VAL A 230 45.37 -3.91 26.84
CA VAL A 230 44.36 -3.52 27.84
C VAL A 230 44.92 -3.62 29.26
N LEU A 231 44.95 -2.49 29.97
CA LEU A 231 45.38 -2.42 31.37
C LEU A 231 44.25 -2.85 32.33
N LEU A 232 44.62 -3.39 33.50
CA LEU A 232 43.65 -3.85 34.51
C LEU A 232 42.64 -2.77 34.93
N ALA A 233 43.09 -1.53 35.10
CA ALA A 233 42.22 -0.40 35.44
C ALA A 233 41.20 -0.09 34.33
N GLN A 234 41.61 -0.20 33.06
CA GLN A 234 40.73 0.00 31.90
C GLN A 234 39.69 -1.11 31.82
N ARG A 235 40.11 -2.37 32.00
CA ARG A 235 39.19 -3.52 32.04
C ARG A 235 38.10 -3.35 33.09
N LYS A 236 38.47 -2.94 34.31
CA LYS A 236 37.51 -2.69 35.39
C LYS A 236 36.57 -1.52 35.08
N TYR A 237 37.12 -0.40 34.60
CA TYR A 237 36.35 0.80 34.26
C TYR A 237 35.21 0.53 33.26
N TRP A 238 35.48 -0.29 32.24
CA TRP A 238 34.48 -0.65 31.22
C TRP A 238 33.51 -1.72 31.71
N SER A 239 33.99 -2.70 32.50
CA SER A 239 33.14 -3.75 33.07
C SER A 239 32.02 -3.18 33.94
N ASP A 240 32.31 -2.14 34.75
CA ASP A 240 31.31 -1.42 35.56
C ASP A 240 30.20 -0.76 34.71
N ARG A 241 30.38 -0.64 33.39
CA ARG A 241 29.44 -0.05 32.41
C ARG A 241 28.87 -1.08 31.43
N ARG A 242 28.90 -2.37 31.79
CA ARG A 242 28.49 -3.52 30.96
C ARG A 242 29.23 -3.61 29.61
N ILE A 243 30.51 -3.22 29.60
CA ILE A 243 31.38 -3.33 28.43
C ILE A 243 32.60 -4.16 28.81
N GLU A 244 32.78 -5.32 28.19
CA GLU A 244 33.94 -6.18 28.41
C GLU A 244 35.06 -5.88 27.40
N THR A 245 36.31 -5.92 27.85
CA THR A 245 37.47 -5.67 26.99
C THR A 245 38.18 -6.97 26.64
N ILE A 246 38.49 -7.18 25.36
CA ILE A 246 39.25 -8.32 24.84
C ILE A 246 40.61 -7.78 24.38
N ASP A 247 41.68 -8.24 25.04
CA ASP A 247 43.05 -7.87 24.72
C ASP A 247 43.54 -8.67 23.50
N SER A 248 43.32 -8.10 22.31
CA SER A 248 43.55 -8.75 21.01
C SER A 248 43.65 -7.71 19.91
N THR A 249 44.40 -8.03 18.84
CA THR A 249 44.25 -7.33 17.56
C THR A 249 42.99 -7.79 16.82
N PHE A 250 42.54 -7.02 15.82
CA PHE A 250 41.38 -7.41 15.00
C PHE A 250 41.63 -8.70 14.21
N SER A 251 42.82 -8.84 13.65
CA SER A 251 43.26 -10.03 12.92
C SER A 251 43.19 -11.29 13.80
N GLU A 252 43.75 -11.22 15.01
CA GLU A 252 43.72 -12.34 15.97
C GLU A 252 42.30 -12.66 16.45
N PHE A 253 41.45 -11.64 16.62
CA PHE A 253 40.05 -11.82 17.01
C PHE A 253 39.27 -12.58 15.93
N LEU A 254 39.30 -12.12 14.68
CA LEU A 254 38.59 -12.79 13.58
C LEU A 254 39.11 -14.20 13.33
N THR A 255 40.43 -14.40 13.44
CA THR A 255 41.02 -15.74 13.31
C THR A 255 40.59 -16.65 14.45
N SER A 256 40.46 -16.13 15.68
CA SER A 256 39.95 -16.91 16.82
C SER A 256 38.47 -17.25 16.67
N VAL A 257 37.65 -16.35 16.12
CA VAL A 257 36.23 -16.63 15.77
C VAL A 257 36.14 -17.68 14.66
N ASP A 258 36.99 -17.58 13.63
CA ASP A 258 37.03 -18.50 12.50
C ASP A 258 37.32 -19.94 12.96
N VAL A 259 38.30 -20.11 13.85
CA VAL A 259 38.65 -21.40 14.47
C VAL A 259 37.52 -21.94 15.36
N ALA A 260 36.88 -21.09 16.16
CA ALA A 260 35.79 -21.49 17.05
C ALA A 260 34.50 -21.87 16.29
N PHE A 261 34.31 -21.29 15.10
CA PHE A 261 33.14 -21.51 14.24
C PHE A 261 33.57 -21.88 12.81
N PRO A 262 34.06 -23.11 12.56
CA PRO A 262 34.61 -23.51 11.25
C PRO A 262 33.54 -23.66 10.15
N LYS A 263 33.94 -23.53 8.88
CA LYS A 263 33.06 -23.52 7.69
C LYS A 263 31.93 -24.56 7.66
N PRO A 264 32.14 -25.86 7.98
CA PRO A 264 31.06 -26.85 7.98
C PRO A 264 29.95 -26.55 8.99
N LYS A 265 30.27 -25.94 10.14
CA LYS A 265 29.27 -25.48 11.11
C LYS A 265 28.53 -24.23 10.62
N ARG A 266 29.16 -23.40 9.78
CA ARG A 266 28.53 -22.23 9.15
C ARG A 266 27.51 -22.65 8.11
N GLU A 267 27.85 -23.65 7.29
CA GLU A 267 26.93 -24.26 6.31
C GLU A 267 25.72 -24.89 7.00
N LEU A 268 25.91 -25.59 8.13
CA LEU A 268 24.79 -26.10 8.94
C LEU A 268 23.93 -24.99 9.55
N ALA A 269 24.54 -23.89 10.01
CA ALA A 269 23.80 -22.71 10.50
C ALA A 269 23.01 -22.00 9.40
N LEU A 270 23.55 -21.98 8.17
CA LEU A 270 22.83 -21.55 6.96
C LEU A 270 21.70 -22.52 6.64
N VAL A 271 21.91 -23.84 6.66
CA VAL A 271 20.90 -24.86 6.33
C VAL A 271 19.67 -24.82 7.26
N VAL A 272 19.81 -24.34 8.50
CA VAL A 272 18.67 -24.12 9.42
C VAL A 272 17.84 -22.88 9.03
N GLY A 273 18.39 -21.94 8.25
CA GLY A 273 17.72 -20.73 7.74
C GLY A 273 17.44 -20.72 6.22
N SER A 274 18.15 -21.52 5.44
CA SER A 274 18.01 -21.71 4.00
C SER A 274 17.91 -23.19 3.70
N ASN A 275 16.67 -23.67 3.71
CA ASN A 275 16.32 -24.99 3.22
C ASN A 275 16.89 -25.17 1.80
N ASN A 276 17.93 -26.00 1.68
CA ASN A 276 18.62 -26.33 0.43
C ASN A 276 17.76 -27.30 -0.40
N PHE A 277 16.55 -26.88 -0.76
CA PHE A 277 15.68 -27.60 -1.69
C PHE A 277 15.91 -27.05 -3.09
N GLN A 278 15.90 -27.93 -4.09
CA GLN A 278 15.44 -27.55 -5.43
C GLN A 278 14.16 -26.73 -5.22
N THR A 279 14.15 -25.49 -5.71
CA THR A 279 12.95 -24.67 -5.53
C THR A 279 11.79 -25.40 -6.21
N PRO A 280 10.56 -25.35 -5.68
CA PRO A 280 9.45 -26.07 -6.30
C PRO A 280 9.13 -25.61 -7.73
N ILE A 281 9.80 -24.55 -8.21
CA ILE A 281 9.74 -24.10 -9.60
C ILE A 281 10.59 -24.94 -10.57
N THR A 282 11.58 -25.72 -10.09
CA THR A 282 12.48 -26.51 -10.95
C THR A 282 11.70 -27.48 -11.85
N ARG A 283 10.58 -28.05 -11.36
CA ARG A 283 9.70 -28.94 -12.14
C ARG A 283 8.98 -28.25 -13.32
N PHE A 284 8.90 -26.92 -13.30
CA PHE A 284 8.27 -26.11 -14.34
C PHE A 284 9.27 -25.50 -15.33
N ILE A 285 10.57 -25.72 -15.12
CA ILE A 285 11.61 -25.25 -16.05
C ILE A 285 11.49 -26.05 -17.34
N SER A 286 11.15 -25.34 -18.42
CA SER A 286 11.00 -25.93 -19.76
C SER A 286 12.27 -25.85 -20.62
N VAL A 287 13.31 -25.14 -20.15
CA VAL A 287 14.56 -24.94 -20.89
C VAL A 287 15.62 -25.93 -20.42
N ALA A 288 15.97 -26.89 -21.29
CA ALA A 288 16.96 -27.92 -20.99
C ALA A 288 18.32 -27.32 -20.61
N GLY A 289 18.94 -27.83 -19.53
CA GLY A 289 20.27 -27.42 -19.07
C GLY A 289 20.32 -26.05 -18.38
N ARG A 290 19.19 -25.36 -18.19
CA ARG A 290 19.10 -24.15 -17.38
C ARG A 290 18.49 -24.44 -16.01
N THR A 291 18.95 -23.71 -15.01
CA THR A 291 18.44 -23.69 -13.65
C THR A 291 18.27 -22.25 -13.19
N GLU A 292 17.56 -22.07 -12.09
CA GLU A 292 17.40 -20.76 -11.45
C GLU A 292 18.76 -20.18 -11.02
N SER A 293 18.91 -18.87 -11.14
CA SER A 293 20.00 -18.10 -10.55
C SER A 293 19.97 -18.17 -9.01
N GLN A 294 21.12 -17.89 -8.37
CA GLN A 294 21.20 -17.87 -6.91
C GLN A 294 20.33 -16.75 -6.33
N GLU A 295 20.22 -15.63 -7.04
CA GLU A 295 19.40 -14.48 -6.69
C GLU A 295 17.91 -14.80 -6.79
N LEU A 296 17.47 -15.50 -7.85
CA LEU A 296 16.07 -15.95 -7.96
C LEU A 296 15.74 -16.95 -6.86
N ARG A 297 16.64 -17.88 -6.52
CA ARG A 297 16.42 -18.80 -5.39
C ARG A 297 16.29 -18.07 -4.06
N ALA A 298 17.16 -17.10 -3.80
CA ALA A 298 17.08 -16.28 -2.60
C ALA A 298 15.76 -15.50 -2.54
N TYR A 299 15.33 -14.89 -3.65
CA TYR A 299 14.06 -14.18 -3.74
C TYR A 299 12.86 -15.10 -3.45
N LEU A 300 12.81 -16.28 -4.08
CA LEU A 300 11.74 -17.26 -3.90
C LEU A 300 11.72 -17.91 -2.51
N ALA A 301 12.81 -17.83 -1.75
CA ALA A 301 12.90 -18.36 -0.39
C ALA A 301 12.60 -17.30 0.70
N SER A 302 12.80 -16.02 0.40
CA SER A 302 12.79 -14.95 1.42
C SER A 302 11.66 -13.94 1.25
N SER A 303 11.22 -13.69 0.01
CA SER A 303 10.34 -12.56 -0.32
C SER A 303 8.97 -12.98 -0.83
N VAL A 304 8.84 -14.21 -1.32
CA VAL A 304 7.59 -14.82 -1.76
C VAL A 304 7.57 -16.29 -1.36
N GLU A 305 6.40 -16.93 -1.41
CA GLU A 305 6.21 -18.33 -1.05
C GLU A 305 5.80 -19.12 -2.29
N VAL A 306 6.68 -19.99 -2.79
CA VAL A 306 6.33 -20.93 -3.87
C VAL A 306 5.53 -22.08 -3.26
N VAL A 307 4.27 -22.21 -3.66
CA VAL A 307 3.37 -23.21 -3.08
C VAL A 307 3.54 -24.53 -3.82
N ALA A 308 3.77 -25.60 -3.07
CA ALA A 308 3.87 -26.96 -3.58
C ALA A 308 3.39 -27.95 -2.52
N ASP A 309 3.22 -29.21 -2.92
CA ASP A 309 2.87 -30.27 -1.98
C ASP A 309 4.04 -30.49 -0.99
N LEU A 310 3.77 -30.21 0.28
CA LEU A 310 4.74 -30.36 1.37
C LEU A 310 4.91 -31.83 1.79
N GLY A 311 4.08 -32.74 1.28
CA GLY A 311 4.07 -34.16 1.64
C GLY A 311 3.55 -34.38 3.07
N ALA A 312 4.37 -34.10 4.08
CA ALA A 312 3.97 -34.23 5.48
C ALA A 312 3.16 -33.02 5.95
N LYS A 313 2.01 -33.27 6.59
CA LYS A 313 1.20 -32.21 7.18
C LYS A 313 1.90 -31.63 8.42
N PRO A 314 2.16 -30.31 8.49
CA PRO A 314 2.80 -29.70 9.64
C PRO A 314 1.94 -29.86 10.91
N ALA A 315 2.56 -30.24 12.02
CA ALA A 315 1.90 -30.35 13.32
C ALA A 315 1.53 -28.94 13.81
N ILE A 316 0.26 -28.74 14.17
CA ILE A 316 -0.25 -27.45 14.67
C ILE A 316 -1.28 -27.64 15.77
N ASP A 317 -1.34 -26.66 16.67
CA ASP A 317 -2.47 -26.52 17.60
C ASP A 317 -3.65 -25.87 16.87
N SER A 318 -4.67 -26.67 16.56
CA SER A 318 -5.88 -26.20 15.89
C SER A 318 -6.61 -25.11 16.67
N LYS A 319 -6.52 -25.09 18.00
CA LYS A 319 -7.19 -24.08 18.82
C LYS A 319 -6.63 -22.68 18.58
N GLN A 320 -5.34 -22.56 18.28
CA GLN A 320 -4.74 -21.26 17.92
C GLN A 320 -5.32 -20.70 16.63
N PHE A 321 -5.55 -21.53 15.61
CA PHE A 321 -6.16 -21.09 14.36
C PHE A 321 -7.56 -20.50 14.58
N TYR A 322 -8.43 -21.21 15.31
CA TYR A 322 -9.79 -20.74 15.58
C TYR A 322 -9.86 -19.54 16.55
N ARG A 323 -8.79 -19.28 17.29
CA ARG A 323 -8.60 -18.04 18.09
C ARG A 323 -8.07 -16.86 17.27
N GLY A 324 -7.81 -17.04 15.98
CA GLY A 324 -7.45 -15.97 15.04
C GLY A 324 -5.97 -15.84 14.71
N PHE A 325 -5.10 -16.75 15.17
CA PHE A 325 -3.67 -16.71 14.82
C PHE A 325 -3.43 -17.05 13.35
N ASP A 326 -2.55 -16.28 12.68
CA ASP A 326 -2.01 -16.68 11.37
C ASP A 326 -0.93 -17.77 11.56
N LEU A 327 -1.26 -18.99 11.14
CA LEU A 327 -0.38 -20.16 11.18
C LEU A 327 0.13 -20.56 9.78
N GLY A 328 0.13 -19.64 8.81
CA GLY A 328 0.67 -19.87 7.49
C GLY A 328 -0.16 -20.87 6.66
N TRP A 329 0.50 -21.80 5.99
CA TRP A 329 -0.13 -22.86 5.19
C TRP A 329 -0.66 -24.03 6.01
N ALA A 330 -0.26 -24.14 7.28
CA ALA A 330 -0.55 -25.31 8.09
C ALA A 330 -2.06 -25.55 8.32
N PRO A 331 -2.90 -24.53 8.57
CA PRO A 331 -4.35 -24.73 8.66
C PRO A 331 -4.96 -25.28 7.37
N ILE A 332 -4.46 -24.82 6.22
CA ILE A 332 -4.94 -25.24 4.90
C ILE A 332 -4.55 -26.69 4.62
N ALA A 333 -3.27 -27.05 4.85
CA ALA A 333 -2.79 -28.42 4.69
C ALA A 333 -3.49 -29.43 5.63
N ASN A 334 -3.88 -28.99 6.82
CA ASN A 334 -4.62 -29.79 7.80
C ASN A 334 -6.15 -29.74 7.63
N ASN A 335 -6.67 -28.96 6.68
CA ASN A 335 -8.11 -28.74 6.45
C ASN A 335 -8.85 -28.22 7.70
N LEU A 336 -8.23 -27.29 8.43
CA LEU A 336 -8.86 -26.61 9.57
C LEU A 336 -9.87 -25.54 9.09
N ASP A 337 -9.62 -24.94 7.93
CA ASP A 337 -10.54 -24.04 7.25
C ASP A 337 -11.73 -24.77 6.62
N ILE A 338 -12.78 -24.01 6.30
CA ILE A 338 -13.90 -24.48 5.49
C ILE A 338 -13.69 -24.08 4.04
N ARG A 339 -13.96 -25.00 3.11
CA ARG A 339 -13.94 -24.71 1.67
C ARG A 339 -15.19 -23.93 1.29
N LEU A 340 -15.07 -22.60 1.23
CA LEU A 340 -16.15 -21.70 0.83
C LEU A 340 -16.44 -21.81 -0.68
N PRO A 341 -17.69 -21.60 -1.13
CA PRO A 341 -18.04 -21.67 -2.56
C PRO A 341 -17.13 -20.84 -3.46
N ILE A 342 -16.79 -19.63 -3.03
CA ILE A 342 -15.90 -18.69 -3.75
C ILE A 342 -14.53 -19.29 -4.12
N VAL A 343 -14.06 -20.30 -3.39
CA VAL A 343 -12.83 -21.02 -3.73
C VAL A 343 -12.99 -21.74 -5.06
N ASP A 344 -14.11 -22.46 -5.22
CA ASP A 344 -14.41 -23.23 -6.43
C ASP A 344 -14.74 -22.31 -7.61
N GLU A 345 -15.39 -21.19 -7.35
CA GLU A 345 -15.65 -20.13 -8.34
C GLU A 345 -14.32 -19.63 -8.96
N VAL A 346 -13.41 -19.11 -8.14
CA VAL A 346 -12.13 -18.56 -8.63
C VAL A 346 -11.26 -19.62 -9.28
N LEU A 347 -11.24 -20.85 -8.75
CA LEU A 347 -10.47 -21.94 -9.35
C LEU A 347 -10.98 -22.28 -10.76
N SER A 348 -12.29 -22.49 -10.90
CA SER A 348 -12.89 -22.95 -12.15
C SER A 348 -12.87 -21.89 -13.26
N GLU A 349 -12.98 -20.61 -12.91
CA GLU A 349 -13.10 -19.52 -13.88
C GLU A 349 -11.78 -18.83 -14.22
N GLU A 350 -10.87 -18.72 -13.25
CA GLU A 350 -9.64 -17.93 -13.42
C GLU A 350 -8.40 -18.81 -13.52
N VAL A 351 -8.33 -19.87 -12.70
CA VAL A 351 -7.11 -20.67 -12.57
C VAL A 351 -7.07 -21.81 -13.59
N LEU A 352 -8.15 -22.59 -13.72
CA LEU A 352 -8.19 -23.76 -14.60
C LEU A 352 -8.18 -23.40 -16.10
N PRO A 353 -8.89 -22.36 -16.59
CA PRO A 353 -8.90 -21.97 -18.00
C PRO A 353 -7.61 -21.25 -18.45
N SER A 354 -6.63 -21.09 -17.56
CA SER A 354 -5.43 -20.25 -17.76
C SER A 354 -4.57 -20.63 -18.96
N ALA A 355 -4.65 -21.88 -19.43
CA ALA A 355 -3.90 -22.35 -20.59
C ALA A 355 -4.23 -21.57 -21.89
N SER A 356 -5.43 -20.99 -21.98
CA SER A 356 -5.93 -20.20 -23.11
C SER A 356 -5.64 -18.69 -22.99
N VAL A 357 -5.01 -18.25 -21.91
CA VAL A 357 -4.80 -16.83 -21.60
C VAL A 357 -3.61 -16.29 -22.39
N SER A 358 -3.87 -15.31 -23.26
CA SER A 358 -2.86 -14.65 -24.11
C SER A 358 -2.39 -13.29 -23.57
N LEU A 359 -3.07 -12.74 -22.57
CA LEU A 359 -2.79 -11.43 -21.98
C LEU A 359 -2.84 -11.51 -20.45
N PRO A 360 -2.07 -10.69 -19.73
CA PRO A 360 -2.07 -10.71 -18.28
C PRO A 360 -3.45 -10.31 -17.74
N ARG A 361 -3.92 -11.01 -16.69
CA ARG A 361 -5.23 -10.81 -16.06
C ARG A 361 -5.08 -10.56 -14.56
N MET A 362 -5.86 -9.60 -14.03
CA MET A 362 -5.97 -9.37 -12.59
C MET A 362 -7.36 -9.77 -12.11
N VAL A 363 -7.41 -10.48 -10.99
CA VAL A 363 -8.61 -10.91 -10.29
C VAL A 363 -8.52 -10.37 -8.87
N VAL A 364 -9.60 -9.79 -8.37
CA VAL A 364 -9.64 -9.20 -7.03
C VAL A 364 -10.66 -9.90 -6.16
N LEU A 365 -10.23 -10.37 -4.98
CA LEU A 365 -11.07 -10.90 -3.91
C LEU A 365 -11.31 -9.82 -2.85
N LYS A 366 -12.51 -9.22 -2.82
CA LYS A 366 -12.91 -8.19 -1.85
C LYS A 366 -13.74 -8.78 -0.72
N GLY A 367 -13.71 -8.11 0.43
CA GLY A 367 -14.46 -8.51 1.62
C GLY A 367 -14.10 -7.64 2.83
N HIS A 368 -14.96 -7.61 3.84
CA HIS A 368 -14.66 -6.91 5.09
C HIS A 368 -13.40 -7.47 5.78
N ALA A 369 -12.76 -6.70 6.65
CA ALA A 369 -11.72 -7.25 7.52
C ALA A 369 -12.27 -8.47 8.29
N GLY A 370 -11.42 -9.42 8.67
CA GLY A 370 -11.87 -10.64 9.38
C GLY A 370 -12.81 -11.59 8.61
N SER A 371 -13.16 -11.31 7.33
CA SER A 371 -14.06 -12.14 6.53
C SER A 371 -13.42 -13.42 5.97
N GLY A 372 -12.17 -13.73 6.33
CA GLY A 372 -11.45 -14.90 5.85
C GLY A 372 -10.79 -14.77 4.47
N LYS A 373 -10.65 -13.56 3.90
CA LYS A 373 -10.00 -13.35 2.57
C LYS A 373 -8.65 -14.06 2.43
N SER A 374 -7.73 -13.83 3.36
CA SER A 374 -6.40 -14.44 3.34
C SER A 374 -6.48 -15.97 3.41
N VAL A 375 -7.41 -16.52 4.19
CA VAL A 375 -7.63 -17.98 4.31
C VAL A 375 -8.18 -18.55 3.00
N ALA A 376 -9.21 -17.92 2.41
CA ALA A 376 -9.79 -18.33 1.14
C ALA A 376 -8.76 -18.25 0.00
N MET A 377 -7.97 -17.19 -0.06
CA MET A 377 -6.92 -17.02 -1.07
C MET A 377 -5.79 -18.04 -0.91
N ARG A 378 -5.36 -18.35 0.34
CA ARG A 378 -4.43 -19.47 0.58
C ARG A 378 -5.06 -20.79 0.13
N ARG A 379 -6.33 -21.07 0.45
CA ARG A 379 -7.01 -22.29 -0.02
C ARG A 379 -7.04 -22.40 -1.56
N ILE A 380 -7.39 -21.33 -2.27
CA ILE A 380 -7.37 -21.28 -3.75
C ILE A 380 -5.95 -21.58 -4.26
N CYS A 381 -4.95 -20.90 -3.73
CA CYS A 381 -3.56 -21.07 -4.12
C CYS A 381 -3.06 -22.51 -3.87
N TYR A 382 -3.40 -23.09 -2.71
CA TYR A 382 -3.05 -24.45 -2.35
C TYR A 382 -3.67 -25.49 -3.28
N GLU A 383 -4.98 -25.38 -3.57
CA GLU A 383 -5.65 -26.29 -4.51
C GLU A 383 -5.08 -26.16 -5.93
N ALA A 384 -4.83 -24.91 -6.38
CA ALA A 384 -4.22 -24.64 -7.68
C ALA A 384 -2.83 -25.30 -7.81
N ALA A 385 -1.99 -25.18 -6.78
CA ALA A 385 -0.61 -25.68 -6.79
C ALA A 385 -0.50 -27.19 -6.59
N VAL A 386 -1.25 -27.72 -5.61
CA VAL A 386 -1.13 -29.11 -5.15
C VAL A 386 -2.02 -30.05 -5.96
N ARG A 387 -3.28 -29.68 -6.20
CA ARG A 387 -4.25 -30.56 -6.88
C ARG A 387 -4.25 -30.39 -8.39
N HIS A 388 -3.98 -29.18 -8.87
CA HIS A 388 -4.02 -28.85 -10.30
C HIS A 388 -2.64 -28.55 -10.91
N GLU A 389 -1.57 -28.77 -10.13
CA GLU A 389 -0.17 -28.65 -10.55
C GLU A 389 0.14 -27.33 -11.28
N ARG A 390 -0.48 -26.22 -10.85
CA ARG A 390 -0.19 -24.89 -11.40
C ARG A 390 1.05 -24.29 -10.74
N LEU A 391 1.77 -23.45 -11.47
CA LEU A 391 2.89 -22.68 -10.92
C LEU A 391 2.33 -21.49 -10.12
N CYS A 392 2.20 -21.68 -8.81
CA CYS A 392 1.64 -20.68 -7.90
C CYS A 392 2.71 -20.06 -7.01
N ILE A 393 2.75 -18.73 -7.01
CA ILE A 393 3.60 -17.92 -6.14
C ILE A 393 2.68 -17.10 -5.25
N PHE A 394 2.84 -17.19 -3.94
CA PHE A 394 2.05 -16.46 -2.96
C PHE A 394 2.90 -15.35 -2.33
N VAL A 395 2.44 -14.11 -2.45
CA VAL A 395 2.99 -12.93 -1.79
C VAL A 395 2.16 -12.70 -0.54
N SER A 396 2.72 -13.02 0.61
CA SER A 396 2.10 -12.74 1.91
C SER A 396 2.09 -11.24 2.19
N ARG A 397 1.44 -10.81 3.28
CA ARG A 397 1.34 -9.39 3.67
C ARG A 397 2.69 -8.68 3.84
N LEU A 398 3.77 -9.45 4.00
CA LEU A 398 5.14 -8.95 4.16
C LEU A 398 6.01 -9.23 2.94
N GLY A 399 5.52 -10.05 2.02
CA GLY A 399 6.26 -10.42 0.83
C GLY A 399 6.56 -9.18 -0.02
N LEU A 400 7.50 -9.30 -0.94
CA LEU A 400 7.89 -8.21 -1.83
C LEU A 400 7.80 -8.67 -3.28
N ILE A 401 7.28 -7.79 -4.15
CA ILE A 401 7.23 -8.03 -5.59
C ILE A 401 8.40 -7.30 -6.23
N GLU A 402 9.42 -8.06 -6.64
CA GLU A 402 10.59 -7.55 -7.34
C GLU A 402 10.54 -7.94 -8.82
N GLU A 403 10.14 -6.98 -9.67
CA GLU A 403 9.88 -7.18 -11.10
C GLU A 403 11.04 -7.84 -11.86
N ARG A 404 12.29 -7.54 -11.48
CA ARG A 404 13.51 -8.07 -12.13
C ARG A 404 13.60 -9.60 -12.12
N TYR A 405 13.04 -10.26 -11.10
CA TYR A 405 13.09 -11.72 -10.98
C TYR A 405 11.99 -12.41 -11.80
N PHE A 406 10.93 -11.69 -12.17
CA PHE A 406 9.89 -12.22 -13.04
C PHE A 406 10.38 -12.34 -14.49
N ASP A 407 11.28 -11.46 -14.96
CA ASP A 407 11.95 -11.60 -16.26
C ASP A 407 12.65 -12.98 -16.38
N GLU A 408 13.43 -13.37 -15.37
CA GLU A 408 14.09 -14.67 -15.33
C GLU A 408 13.07 -15.82 -15.23
N LEU A 409 12.10 -15.72 -14.31
CA LEU A 409 11.07 -16.74 -14.08
C LEU A 409 10.30 -17.09 -15.38
N PHE A 410 9.85 -16.08 -16.13
CA PHE A 410 9.16 -16.28 -17.41
C PHE A 410 10.10 -16.74 -18.53
N SER A 411 11.41 -16.50 -18.42
CA SER A 411 12.39 -17.05 -19.37
C SER A 411 12.68 -18.53 -19.14
N LEU A 412 12.52 -19.02 -17.91
CA LEU A 412 12.74 -20.42 -17.54
C LEU A 412 11.50 -21.29 -17.75
N THR A 413 10.30 -20.71 -17.66
CA THR A 413 9.02 -21.43 -17.67
C THR A 413 8.16 -21.05 -18.88
N ASN A 414 7.41 -22.02 -19.45
CA ASN A 414 6.45 -21.76 -20.55
C ASN A 414 4.98 -21.95 -20.12
N VAL A 415 4.75 -22.18 -18.83
CA VAL A 415 3.42 -22.33 -18.23
C VAL A 415 2.92 -20.98 -17.71
N PRO A 416 1.59 -20.77 -17.60
CA PRO A 416 1.07 -19.59 -16.92
C PRO A 416 1.57 -19.52 -15.47
N VAL A 417 1.97 -18.33 -15.04
CA VAL A 417 2.34 -18.04 -13.64
C VAL A 417 1.13 -17.46 -12.93
N HIS A 418 0.72 -18.09 -11.83
CA HIS A 418 -0.37 -17.62 -10.97
C HIS A 418 0.22 -16.94 -9.73
N LEU A 419 0.13 -15.62 -9.68
CA LEU A 419 0.63 -14.80 -8.58
C LEU A 419 -0.53 -14.46 -7.63
N PHE A 420 -0.49 -15.00 -6.43
CA PHE A 420 -1.45 -14.69 -5.37
C PHE A 420 -0.89 -13.58 -4.49
N VAL A 421 -1.63 -12.49 -4.28
CA VAL A 421 -1.11 -11.33 -3.53
C VAL A 421 -2.08 -10.95 -2.40
N ASP A 422 -1.66 -11.19 -1.17
CA ASP A 422 -2.40 -10.69 -0.01
C ASP A 422 -2.11 -9.19 0.15
N ASN A 423 -3.13 -8.41 0.54
CA ASN A 423 -3.01 -6.96 0.74
C ASN A 423 -2.54 -6.19 -0.52
N ALA A 424 -3.38 -6.19 -1.55
CA ALA A 424 -3.05 -5.58 -2.85
C ALA A 424 -2.70 -4.08 -2.78
N SER A 425 -3.26 -3.34 -1.84
CA SER A 425 -3.02 -1.89 -1.67
C SER A 425 -1.56 -1.54 -1.41
N TYR A 426 -0.86 -2.41 -0.70
CA TYR A 426 0.57 -2.28 -0.42
C TYR A 426 1.39 -2.46 -1.71
N HIS A 427 1.00 -3.41 -2.55
CA HIS A 427 1.69 -3.76 -3.78
C HIS A 427 1.24 -2.97 -5.02
N ARG A 428 0.38 -1.95 -4.88
CA ARG A 428 -0.25 -1.25 -6.01
C ARG A 428 0.70 -0.73 -7.09
N ASN A 429 1.88 -0.25 -6.70
CA ASN A 429 2.86 0.29 -7.65
C ASN A 429 3.61 -0.84 -8.36
N SER A 430 4.10 -1.82 -7.60
CA SER A 430 4.80 -2.99 -8.15
C SER A 430 3.88 -3.81 -9.05
N LEU A 431 2.61 -3.98 -8.69
CA LEU A 431 1.60 -4.65 -9.52
C LEU A 431 1.34 -3.89 -10.82
N ALA A 432 1.17 -2.56 -10.76
CA ALA A 432 0.93 -1.76 -11.96
C ALA A 432 2.10 -1.88 -12.96
N ARG A 433 3.34 -1.78 -12.47
CA ARG A 433 4.55 -1.94 -13.29
C ARG A 433 4.72 -3.37 -13.80
N LEU A 434 4.48 -4.38 -12.96
CA LEU A 434 4.51 -5.78 -13.37
C LEU A 434 3.51 -6.04 -14.51
N PHE A 435 2.32 -5.47 -14.46
CA PHE A 435 1.33 -5.55 -15.55
C PHE A 435 1.76 -4.83 -16.82
N GLU A 436 2.38 -3.66 -16.69
CA GLU A 436 2.95 -2.94 -17.83
C GLU A 436 4.02 -3.78 -18.55
N GLN A 437 4.95 -4.35 -17.79
CA GLN A 437 5.98 -5.24 -18.30
C GLN A 437 5.37 -6.53 -18.91
N ALA A 438 4.41 -7.14 -18.22
CA ALA A 438 3.72 -8.34 -18.68
C ALA A 438 2.99 -8.11 -20.01
N ARG A 439 2.37 -6.93 -20.20
CA ARG A 439 1.73 -6.57 -21.48
C ARG A 439 2.76 -6.36 -22.58
N LYS A 440 3.85 -5.65 -22.29
CA LYS A 440 4.93 -5.37 -23.25
C LYS A 440 5.64 -6.64 -23.72
N ARG A 441 5.83 -7.61 -22.82
CA ARG A 441 6.52 -8.88 -23.09
C ARG A 441 5.59 -10.07 -23.34
N HIS A 442 4.27 -9.85 -23.37
CA HIS A 442 3.24 -10.88 -23.55
C HIS A 442 3.36 -12.05 -22.56
N TRP A 443 3.63 -11.76 -21.29
CA TRP A 443 3.70 -12.76 -20.24
C TRP A 443 2.33 -13.36 -19.91
N LYS A 444 2.30 -14.68 -19.73
CA LYS A 444 1.12 -15.43 -19.27
C LYS A 444 0.99 -15.31 -17.74
N LEU A 445 0.59 -14.12 -17.28
CA LEU A 445 0.47 -13.80 -15.86
C LEU A 445 -1.00 -13.71 -15.44
N ILE A 446 -1.37 -14.44 -14.39
CA ILE A 446 -2.66 -14.30 -13.72
C ILE A 446 -2.40 -13.87 -12.28
N VAL A 447 -2.87 -12.69 -11.92
CA VAL A 447 -2.75 -12.17 -10.55
C VAL A 447 -4.09 -12.32 -9.85
N VAL A 448 -4.11 -13.05 -8.74
CA VAL A 448 -5.27 -13.13 -7.83
C VAL A 448 -4.88 -12.38 -6.55
N CYS A 449 -5.45 -11.21 -6.32
CA CYS A 449 -5.13 -10.40 -5.15
C CYS A 449 -6.32 -10.21 -4.23
N SER A 450 -6.09 -9.92 -2.95
CA SER A 450 -7.16 -9.66 -1.99
C SER A 450 -7.01 -8.31 -1.28
N GLU A 451 -8.14 -7.67 -0.99
CA GLU A 451 -8.16 -6.38 -0.27
C GLU A 451 -9.52 -6.11 0.40
N SER A 452 -9.55 -5.23 1.40
CA SER A 452 -10.79 -4.69 1.94
C SER A 452 -11.47 -3.69 0.97
N TYR A 453 -12.79 -3.55 1.06
CA TYR A 453 -13.53 -2.59 0.23
C TYR A 453 -12.98 -1.17 0.32
N ASN A 454 -12.82 -0.67 1.55
CA ASN A 454 -12.39 0.70 1.80
C ASN A 454 -10.96 0.92 1.29
N LEU A 455 -10.03 0.00 1.58
CA LEU A 455 -8.65 0.20 1.19
C LEU A 455 -8.47 0.09 -0.32
N TRP A 456 -9.17 -0.85 -0.97
CA TRP A 456 -9.16 -0.95 -2.44
C TRP A 456 -9.66 0.34 -3.09
N ASN A 457 -10.82 0.85 -2.65
CA ASN A 457 -11.46 2.02 -3.24
C ASN A 457 -10.72 3.34 -2.96
N THR A 458 -9.85 3.38 -1.94
CA THR A 458 -9.12 4.61 -1.56
C THR A 458 -7.67 4.62 -2.01
N THR A 459 -7.06 3.44 -2.23
CA THR A 459 -5.62 3.34 -2.50
C THR A 459 -5.26 2.62 -3.80
N CYS A 460 -6.13 1.79 -4.37
CA CYS A 460 -5.82 0.94 -5.54
C CYS A 460 -6.31 1.53 -6.87
N ASP A 461 -6.52 2.84 -6.98
CA ASP A 461 -7.08 3.49 -8.18
C ASP A 461 -6.32 3.14 -9.47
N ASN A 462 -4.99 3.06 -9.38
CA ASN A 462 -4.13 2.71 -10.51
C ASN A 462 -4.26 1.25 -10.98
N LEU A 463 -4.85 0.37 -10.18
CA LEU A 463 -5.10 -1.02 -10.51
C LEU A 463 -6.50 -1.26 -11.10
N ASN A 464 -7.46 -0.36 -10.88
CA ASN A 464 -8.89 -0.58 -11.23
C ASN A 464 -9.12 -0.92 -12.71
N ALA A 465 -8.36 -0.30 -13.61
CA ALA A 465 -8.46 -0.56 -15.06
C ALA A 465 -7.80 -1.89 -15.48
N LEU A 466 -7.01 -2.52 -14.62
CA LEU A 466 -6.34 -3.80 -14.85
C LEU A 466 -7.21 -4.99 -14.43
N VAL A 467 -8.20 -4.75 -13.55
CA VAL A 467 -9.10 -5.77 -13.02
C VAL A 467 -9.96 -6.38 -14.14
N GLY A 468 -9.77 -7.68 -14.35
CA GLY A 468 -10.54 -8.49 -15.27
C GLY A 468 -11.87 -8.96 -14.66
N ASN A 469 -11.83 -9.43 -13.41
CA ASN A 469 -12.96 -9.92 -12.63
C ASN A 469 -12.81 -9.59 -11.13
N GLU A 470 -13.94 -9.40 -10.44
CA GLU A 470 -14.02 -9.08 -9.02
C GLU A 470 -14.95 -10.09 -8.31
N TYR A 471 -14.45 -10.71 -7.25
CA TYR A 471 -15.16 -11.65 -6.40
C TYR A 471 -15.33 -11.04 -5.01
N THR A 472 -16.50 -11.24 -4.40
CA THR A 472 -16.84 -10.69 -3.09
C THR A 472 -17.09 -11.82 -2.10
N MET A 473 -16.36 -11.80 -0.98
CA MET A 473 -16.61 -12.69 0.16
C MET A 473 -17.99 -12.39 0.75
N ARG A 474 -18.90 -13.37 0.65
CA ARG A 474 -20.25 -13.30 1.23
C ARG A 474 -20.21 -13.77 2.69
N TYR A 475 -21.31 -13.53 3.40
CA TYR A 475 -21.56 -14.18 4.69
C TYR A 475 -21.67 -15.70 4.52
N LEU A 476 -21.36 -16.44 5.58
CA LEU A 476 -21.46 -17.91 5.60
C LEU A 476 -22.90 -18.34 5.31
N SER A 477 -23.13 -19.34 4.48
CA SER A 477 -24.45 -19.98 4.33
C SER A 477 -24.72 -20.96 5.49
N GLU A 478 -25.96 -21.44 5.63
CA GLU A 478 -26.28 -22.50 6.62
C GLU A 478 -25.39 -23.74 6.42
N GLY A 479 -25.19 -24.17 5.17
CA GLY A 479 -24.29 -25.28 4.85
C GLY A 479 -22.81 -24.98 5.10
N ASP A 480 -22.39 -23.71 5.13
CA ASP A 480 -21.04 -23.33 5.58
C ASP A 480 -20.92 -23.40 7.10
N ILE A 481 -21.96 -23.00 7.85
CA ILE A 481 -22.03 -23.06 9.31
C ILE A 481 -21.95 -24.51 9.78
N ASP A 482 -22.69 -25.42 9.14
CA ASP A 482 -22.65 -26.85 9.48
C ASP A 482 -21.25 -27.44 9.30
N ARG A 483 -20.58 -27.11 8.18
CA ARG A 483 -19.20 -27.53 7.92
C ARG A 483 -18.22 -26.95 8.94
N LEU A 484 -18.44 -25.70 9.36
CA LEU A 484 -17.63 -25.05 10.38
C LEU A 484 -17.80 -25.70 11.75
N LEU A 485 -19.04 -25.96 12.19
CA LEU A 485 -19.35 -26.66 13.44
C LEU A 485 -18.76 -28.08 13.46
N ALA A 486 -18.85 -28.80 12.34
CA ALA A 486 -18.22 -30.11 12.19
C ALA A 486 -16.70 -30.04 12.38
N ASN A 487 -16.03 -29.05 11.79
CA ASN A 487 -14.60 -28.82 11.96
C ASN A 487 -14.24 -28.43 13.40
N LEU A 488 -14.97 -27.49 14.02
CA LEU A 488 -14.75 -27.10 15.41
C LEU A 488 -14.90 -28.30 16.37
N LYS A 489 -15.91 -29.14 16.14
CA LYS A 489 -16.12 -30.37 16.92
C LYS A 489 -14.98 -31.37 16.74
N ARG A 490 -14.55 -31.58 15.49
CA ARG A 490 -13.43 -32.48 15.16
C ARG A 490 -12.12 -32.08 15.84
N HIS A 491 -11.93 -30.78 16.04
CA HIS A 491 -10.70 -30.20 16.57
C HIS A 491 -10.83 -29.67 18.01
N ASP A 492 -11.84 -30.13 18.76
CA ASP A 492 -12.09 -29.77 20.16
C ASP A 492 -12.08 -28.24 20.42
N SER A 493 -12.68 -27.49 19.49
CA SER A 493 -12.63 -26.03 19.45
C SER A 493 -14.02 -25.38 19.58
N LEU A 494 -15.04 -26.14 19.99
CA LEU A 494 -16.40 -25.64 20.19
C LEU A 494 -16.53 -24.70 21.41
N GLY A 495 -15.72 -24.89 22.46
CA GLY A 495 -15.81 -24.09 23.69
C GLY A 495 -17.22 -24.12 24.30
N TYR A 496 -17.79 -22.94 24.57
CA TYR A 496 -19.16 -22.76 25.08
C TYR A 496 -20.23 -23.41 24.20
N LEU A 497 -20.06 -23.45 22.87
CA LEU A 497 -21.03 -24.11 21.97
C LEU A 497 -21.23 -25.58 22.33
N ALA A 498 -20.20 -26.25 22.88
CA ALA A 498 -20.33 -27.65 23.31
C ALA A 498 -21.38 -27.85 24.41
N THR A 499 -21.72 -26.80 25.16
CA THR A 499 -22.74 -26.83 26.21
C THR A 499 -24.17 -26.72 25.67
N LEU A 500 -24.32 -26.34 24.40
CA LEU A 500 -25.62 -26.11 23.76
C LEU A 500 -26.07 -27.28 22.87
N PRO A 501 -27.39 -27.51 22.72
CA PRO A 501 -27.93 -28.41 21.70
C PRO A 501 -27.55 -27.97 20.28
N ALA A 502 -27.46 -28.92 19.33
CA ALA A 502 -27.02 -28.65 17.95
C ALA A 502 -27.82 -27.54 17.24
N GLU A 503 -29.14 -27.49 17.42
CA GLU A 503 -29.99 -26.42 16.85
C GLU A 503 -29.61 -25.04 17.40
N LYS A 504 -29.30 -24.95 18.70
CA LYS A 504 -28.86 -23.70 19.34
C LYS A 504 -27.42 -23.33 18.97
N GLN A 505 -26.54 -24.31 18.71
CA GLN A 505 -25.19 -24.03 18.20
C GLN A 505 -25.27 -23.35 16.83
N HIS A 506 -26.13 -23.88 15.96
CA HIS A 506 -26.39 -23.32 14.65
C HIS A 506 -27.03 -21.93 14.78
N GLU A 507 -28.06 -21.78 15.62
CA GLU A 507 -28.71 -20.49 15.89
C GLU A 507 -27.73 -19.43 16.42
N GLN A 508 -26.80 -19.79 17.30
CA GLN A 508 -25.84 -18.83 17.87
C GLN A 508 -24.79 -18.35 16.85
N LEU A 509 -24.31 -19.22 15.95
CA LEU A 509 -23.49 -18.77 14.81
C LEU A 509 -24.33 -18.00 13.79
N LYS A 510 -25.64 -18.31 13.70
CA LYS A 510 -26.58 -17.70 12.78
C LYS A 510 -27.03 -16.31 13.23
N GLU A 511 -27.33 -16.06 14.50
CA GLU A 511 -27.72 -14.73 15.01
C GLU A 511 -26.59 -13.69 14.83
N VAL A 512 -25.35 -14.16 14.76
CA VAL A 512 -24.16 -13.33 14.50
C VAL A 512 -23.94 -13.06 13.00
N HIS A 513 -24.87 -13.47 12.11
CA HIS A 513 -24.77 -13.40 10.63
C HIS A 513 -24.48 -12.04 9.99
N GLY A 514 -24.46 -10.94 10.74
CA GLY A 514 -24.03 -9.64 10.25
C GLY A 514 -22.53 -9.35 10.40
N ARG A 515 -21.74 -10.28 10.97
CA ARG A 515 -20.37 -9.97 11.44
C ARG A 515 -19.29 -10.77 10.71
N GLN A 516 -18.04 -10.31 10.87
CA GLN A 516 -16.84 -10.94 10.31
C GLN A 516 -16.67 -12.37 10.90
N ILE A 517 -16.29 -13.36 10.09
CA ILE A 517 -16.20 -14.80 10.47
C ILE A 517 -15.40 -15.01 11.77
N LEU A 518 -14.28 -14.29 11.91
CA LEU A 518 -13.44 -14.39 13.11
C LEU A 518 -14.18 -13.95 14.39
N VAL A 519 -14.97 -12.89 14.31
CA VAL A 519 -15.74 -12.37 15.45
C VAL A 519 -16.84 -13.37 15.85
N ALA A 520 -17.55 -13.91 14.85
CA ALA A 520 -18.57 -14.92 15.07
C ALA A 520 -18.00 -16.17 15.76
N LEU A 521 -16.82 -16.63 15.34
CA LEU A 521 -16.12 -17.75 15.98
C LEU A 521 -15.77 -17.46 17.43
N LEU A 522 -15.20 -16.30 17.74
CA LEU A 522 -14.80 -15.94 19.11
C LEU A 522 -16.01 -15.82 20.04
N GLU A 523 -17.07 -15.11 19.64
CA GLU A 523 -18.27 -14.91 20.46
C GLU A 523 -19.00 -16.22 20.72
N ALA A 524 -19.19 -17.04 19.68
CA ALA A 524 -19.88 -18.30 19.79
C ALA A 524 -19.13 -19.28 20.70
N THR A 525 -17.80 -19.37 20.56
CA THR A 525 -16.97 -20.29 21.35
C THR A 525 -16.75 -19.86 22.80
N HIS A 526 -16.94 -18.59 23.14
CA HIS A 526 -16.80 -18.10 24.54
C HIS A 526 -18.15 -17.84 25.23
N GLY A 527 -19.25 -17.71 24.48
CA GLY A 527 -20.59 -17.48 25.05
C GLY A 527 -20.88 -16.05 25.50
N VAL A 528 -19.95 -15.12 25.24
CA VAL A 528 -20.06 -13.68 25.57
C VAL A 528 -19.64 -12.85 24.36
N GLY A 529 -20.06 -11.58 24.30
CA GLY A 529 -19.72 -10.68 23.19
C GLY A 529 -18.21 -10.39 23.11
N LEU A 530 -17.69 -10.15 21.90
CA LEU A 530 -16.24 -9.99 21.64
C LEU A 530 -15.64 -8.88 22.50
N GLN A 531 -16.38 -7.81 22.68
CA GLN A 531 -15.96 -6.67 23.51
C GLN A 531 -15.63 -7.11 24.94
N GLN A 532 -16.47 -7.97 25.53
CA GLN A 532 -16.25 -8.50 26.88
C GLN A 532 -15.05 -9.45 26.92
N ILE A 533 -14.92 -10.35 25.93
CA ILE A 533 -13.78 -11.28 25.81
C ILE A 533 -12.46 -10.50 25.82
N VAL A 534 -12.35 -9.51 24.95
CA VAL A 534 -11.12 -8.74 24.73
C VAL A 534 -10.77 -7.90 25.98
N VAL A 535 -11.77 -7.32 26.64
CA VAL A 535 -11.57 -6.53 27.87
C VAL A 535 -11.19 -7.41 29.05
N ASP A 536 -11.82 -8.57 29.23
CA ASP A 536 -11.51 -9.48 30.33
C ASP A 536 -10.12 -10.10 30.16
N GLU A 537 -9.77 -10.48 28.93
CA GLU A 537 -8.42 -10.94 28.58
C GLU A 537 -7.38 -9.87 28.91
N TYR A 538 -7.59 -8.62 28.47
CA TYR A 538 -6.73 -7.50 28.81
C TYR A 538 -6.58 -7.30 30.32
N ARG A 539 -7.68 -7.32 31.07
CA ARG A 539 -7.69 -7.14 32.54
C ARG A 539 -7.00 -8.28 33.28
N SER A 540 -6.99 -9.49 32.71
CA SER A 540 -6.35 -10.66 33.31
C SER A 540 -4.82 -10.66 33.19
N ILE A 541 -4.25 -9.85 32.31
CA ILE A 541 -2.80 -9.76 32.10
C ILE A 541 -2.13 -9.11 33.32
N SER A 542 -1.14 -9.81 33.88
CA SER A 542 -0.30 -9.34 34.97
C SER A 542 1.17 -9.67 34.66
N PRO A 543 2.13 -8.76 34.91
CA PRO A 543 1.98 -7.50 35.65
C PRO A 543 1.49 -6.33 34.76
N LYS A 544 1.24 -5.15 35.36
CA LYS A 544 0.68 -3.96 34.66
C LYS A 544 1.54 -3.53 33.47
N GLU A 545 2.84 -3.75 33.54
CA GLU A 545 3.79 -3.46 32.47
C GLU A 545 3.51 -4.31 31.22
N ALA A 546 3.17 -5.59 31.40
CA ALA A 546 2.78 -6.49 30.30
C ALA A 546 1.42 -6.09 29.71
N GLN A 547 0.49 -5.68 30.58
CA GLN A 547 -0.81 -5.16 30.16
C GLN A 547 -0.66 -3.88 29.31
N GLN A 548 0.19 -2.95 29.73
CA GLN A 548 0.49 -1.72 28.98
C GLN A 548 1.16 -2.04 27.63
N LEU A 549 2.11 -2.97 27.62
CA LEU A 549 2.76 -3.46 26.42
C LEU A 549 1.77 -4.05 25.40
N TYR A 550 0.80 -4.85 25.87
CA TYR A 550 -0.23 -5.40 24.99
C TYR A 550 -1.09 -4.30 24.35
N LEU A 551 -1.44 -3.26 25.11
CA LEU A 551 -2.16 -2.10 24.60
C LEU A 551 -1.35 -1.34 23.55
N ASP A 552 -0.05 -1.14 23.77
CA ASP A 552 0.84 -0.46 22.81
C ASP A 552 1.03 -1.26 21.51
N ILE A 553 1.19 -2.59 21.61
CA ILE A 553 1.22 -3.49 20.45
C ILE A 553 -0.11 -3.41 19.69
N CYS A 554 -1.26 -3.42 20.36
CA CYS A 554 -2.55 -3.30 19.70
C CYS A 554 -2.76 -1.92 19.06
N SER A 555 -2.33 -0.86 19.73
CA SER A 555 -2.41 0.53 19.25
C SER A 555 -1.68 0.73 17.92
N LEU A 556 -0.60 -0.02 17.69
CA LEU A 556 0.19 -0.01 16.46
C LEU A 556 -0.31 -1.06 15.45
N HIS A 557 -0.51 -2.32 15.86
CA HIS A 557 -0.91 -3.41 14.97
C HIS A 557 -2.32 -3.23 14.38
N ARG A 558 -3.21 -2.47 15.03
CA ARG A 558 -4.51 -2.08 14.44
C ARG A 558 -4.33 -1.31 13.12
N LEU A 559 -3.18 -0.66 12.94
CA LEU A 559 -2.86 0.07 11.73
C LEU A 559 -2.48 -0.85 10.58
N GLY A 560 -2.25 -2.16 10.81
CA GLY A 560 -1.97 -3.15 9.77
C GLY A 560 -0.57 -3.75 9.84
N PRO A 561 0.52 -2.95 9.82
CA PRO A 561 1.88 -3.47 9.93
C PRO A 561 2.15 -4.17 11.26
N PRO A 562 3.05 -5.19 11.27
CA PRO A 562 3.55 -5.75 12.52
C PRO A 562 4.41 -4.72 13.26
N VAL A 563 4.54 -4.90 14.58
CA VAL A 563 5.22 -3.93 15.46
C VAL A 563 6.65 -4.37 15.70
N ARG A 564 7.65 -3.56 15.34
CA ARG A 564 9.07 -3.94 15.53
C ARG A 564 9.45 -4.07 17.00
N ALA A 565 10.30 -5.04 17.31
CA ALA A 565 10.76 -5.27 18.67
C ALA A 565 11.61 -4.11 19.20
N GLY A 566 12.45 -3.52 18.36
CA GLY A 566 13.23 -2.33 18.73
C GLY A 566 12.36 -1.12 19.10
N LEU A 567 11.21 -0.93 18.45
CA LEU A 567 10.25 0.13 18.81
C LEU A 567 9.67 -0.09 20.20
N ILE A 568 9.22 -1.32 20.49
CA ILE A 568 8.69 -1.68 21.81
C ILE A 568 9.74 -1.54 22.91
N SER A 569 10.98 -1.97 22.66
CA SER A 569 12.09 -1.81 23.59
C SER A 569 12.34 -0.32 23.92
N ARG A 570 12.22 0.59 22.94
CA ARG A 570 12.33 2.04 23.18
C ARG A 570 11.16 2.64 23.95
N VAL A 571 9.93 2.15 23.70
CA VAL A 571 8.73 2.65 24.38
C VAL A 571 8.73 2.26 25.87
N HIS A 572 9.15 1.03 26.19
CA HIS A 572 9.11 0.52 27.57
C HIS A 572 10.46 0.60 28.32
N ASN A 573 11.56 0.87 27.61
CA ASN A 573 12.93 0.87 28.13
C ASN A 573 13.38 -0.47 28.75
N ILE A 574 13.07 -1.57 28.06
CA ILE A 574 13.34 -2.94 28.53
C ILE A 574 14.23 -3.65 27.51
N SER A 575 15.23 -4.40 28.00
CA SER A 575 16.12 -5.18 27.13
C SER A 575 15.38 -6.37 26.53
N PHE A 576 15.81 -6.84 25.36
CA PHE A 576 15.20 -8.02 24.71
C PHE A 576 15.28 -9.28 25.60
N GLU A 577 16.33 -9.42 26.41
CA GLU A 577 16.55 -10.56 27.31
C GLU A 577 15.60 -10.56 28.52
N GLU A 578 15.34 -9.38 29.12
CA GLU A 578 14.35 -9.28 30.20
C GLU A 578 12.91 -9.37 29.68
N PHE A 579 12.71 -9.05 28.40
CA PHE A 579 11.42 -9.05 27.73
C PHE A 579 10.86 -10.47 27.56
N GLU A 580 11.68 -11.45 27.15
CA GLU A 580 11.22 -12.82 26.89
C GLU A 580 10.66 -13.49 28.16
N ASP A 581 11.35 -13.33 29.30
CA ASP A 581 10.97 -13.99 30.55
C ASP A 581 9.89 -13.24 31.34
N LYS A 582 9.96 -11.91 31.44
CA LYS A 582 9.06 -11.12 32.31
C LYS A 582 7.79 -10.62 31.61
N LEU A 583 7.82 -10.46 30.29
CA LEU A 583 6.75 -9.78 29.55
C LEU A 583 6.14 -10.61 28.42
N PHE A 584 6.91 -11.47 27.75
CA PHE A 584 6.33 -12.30 26.69
C PHE A 584 5.52 -13.48 27.23
N LYS A 585 5.99 -14.17 28.28
CA LYS A 585 5.23 -15.25 28.95
C LYS A 585 3.82 -14.81 29.40
N PRO A 586 3.62 -13.65 30.06
CA PRO A 586 2.28 -13.14 30.36
C PRO A 586 1.41 -12.82 29.15
N LEU A 587 2.02 -12.55 27.99
CA LEU A 587 1.35 -12.24 26.73
C LEU A 587 1.22 -13.46 25.80
N GLU A 588 1.62 -14.63 26.30
CA GLU A 588 1.53 -15.89 25.57
C GLU A 588 0.05 -16.18 25.27
N GLY A 589 -0.23 -16.40 23.98
CA GLY A 589 -1.60 -16.60 23.52
C GLY A 589 -2.35 -15.33 23.14
N VAL A 590 -1.82 -14.11 23.34
CA VAL A 590 -2.41 -12.86 22.83
C VAL A 590 -1.51 -12.11 21.83
N VAL A 591 -0.19 -12.27 21.98
CA VAL A 591 0.83 -11.70 21.09
C VAL A 591 1.68 -12.82 20.49
N LYS A 592 2.02 -12.68 19.20
CA LYS A 592 2.95 -13.55 18.49
C LYS A 592 4.28 -12.82 18.25
N LEU A 593 5.38 -13.47 18.57
CA LEU A 593 6.74 -13.03 18.24
C LEU A 593 7.27 -13.85 17.06
N ARG A 594 7.86 -13.19 16.08
CA ARG A 594 8.57 -13.87 14.98
C ARG A 594 9.69 -13.02 14.42
N LYS A 595 10.66 -13.68 13.77
CA LYS A 595 11.71 -13.02 13.00
C LYS A 595 11.12 -12.52 11.68
N ASP A 596 11.34 -11.26 11.36
CA ASP A 596 10.87 -10.65 10.12
C ASP A 596 12.03 -10.40 9.15
N VAL A 597 11.84 -10.86 7.92
CA VAL A 597 12.85 -10.80 6.86
C VAL A 597 12.94 -9.38 6.30
N ARG A 598 11.80 -8.66 6.23
CA ARG A 598 11.74 -7.30 5.69
C ARG A 598 12.43 -6.27 6.58
N SER A 599 12.21 -6.29 7.89
CA SER A 599 12.89 -5.38 8.81
C SER A 599 14.25 -5.89 9.31
N GLY A 600 14.58 -7.16 9.04
CA GLY A 600 15.77 -7.81 9.61
C GLY A 600 15.76 -7.85 11.15
N ASP A 601 14.59 -7.74 11.77
CA ASP A 601 14.37 -7.65 13.22
C ASP A 601 13.25 -8.60 13.65
N PHE A 602 13.08 -8.80 14.96
CA PHE A 602 11.89 -9.43 15.49
C PHE A 602 10.69 -8.48 15.45
N VAL A 603 9.50 -9.03 15.23
CA VAL A 603 8.24 -8.28 15.24
C VAL A 603 7.18 -8.94 16.11
N PHE A 604 6.33 -8.10 16.69
CA PHE A 604 5.17 -8.44 17.50
C PHE A 604 3.88 -8.22 16.72
N GLU A 605 2.97 -9.18 16.84
CA GLU A 605 1.64 -9.11 16.25
C GLU A 605 0.60 -9.49 17.31
N ALA A 606 -0.46 -8.70 17.44
CA ALA A 606 -1.66 -9.18 18.12
C ALA A 606 -2.33 -10.26 17.25
N ARG A 607 -3.22 -11.09 17.84
CA ARG A 607 -3.95 -12.15 17.11
C ARG A 607 -4.49 -11.69 15.75
N HIS A 608 -5.10 -10.50 15.70
CA HIS A 608 -5.54 -9.86 14.46
C HIS A 608 -5.61 -8.35 14.65
N SER A 609 -5.44 -7.59 13.57
CA SER A 609 -5.58 -6.12 13.57
C SER A 609 -6.97 -5.62 14.03
N GLU A 610 -8.03 -6.40 13.81
CA GLU A 610 -9.40 -6.04 14.20
C GLU A 610 -9.60 -6.21 15.71
N ILE A 611 -9.07 -7.30 16.28
CA ILE A 611 -9.04 -7.50 17.74
C ILE A 611 -8.25 -6.36 18.40
N ALA A 612 -7.13 -5.97 17.81
CA ALA A 612 -6.34 -4.83 18.26
C ALA A 612 -7.12 -3.50 18.19
N SER A 613 -7.93 -3.28 17.15
CA SER A 613 -8.80 -2.10 17.05
C SER A 613 -9.90 -2.11 18.11
N VAL A 614 -10.56 -3.25 18.31
CA VAL A 614 -11.60 -3.41 19.35
C VAL A 614 -11.02 -3.15 20.74
N LEU A 615 -9.84 -3.69 21.04
CA LEU A 615 -9.17 -3.43 22.32
C LEU A 615 -8.86 -1.93 22.49
N TYR A 616 -8.29 -1.31 21.46
CA TYR A 616 -7.95 0.12 21.48
C TYR A 616 -9.17 0.99 21.81
N ASP A 617 -10.29 0.75 21.11
CA ASP A 617 -11.51 1.55 21.30
C ASP A 617 -12.20 1.33 22.65
N LEU A 618 -12.10 0.13 23.22
CA LEU A 618 -12.71 -0.21 24.50
C LEU A 618 -11.87 0.18 25.72
N VAL A 619 -10.54 0.18 25.59
CA VAL A 619 -9.63 0.52 26.69
C VAL A 619 -9.34 2.02 26.70
N LEU A 620 -9.03 2.62 25.55
CA LEU A 620 -8.74 4.05 25.45
C LEU A 620 -10.02 4.80 25.05
N THR A 621 -10.93 5.00 26.01
CA THR A 621 -12.18 5.73 25.78
C THR A 621 -12.05 7.25 25.95
N ASP A 622 -11.10 7.70 26.78
CA ASP A 622 -10.86 9.13 27.02
C ASP A 622 -9.97 9.71 25.89
N PRO A 623 -10.40 10.79 25.21
CA PRO A 623 -9.55 11.53 24.27
C PRO A 623 -8.18 11.95 24.83
N ASN A 624 -8.06 12.20 26.13
CA ASN A 624 -6.77 12.55 26.73
C ASN A 624 -5.81 11.36 26.77
N GLU A 625 -6.29 10.18 27.19
CA GLU A 625 -5.50 8.95 27.17
C GLU A 625 -5.10 8.54 25.75
N ARG A 626 -5.99 8.75 24.77
CA ARG A 626 -5.68 8.56 23.34
C ARG A 626 -4.54 9.48 22.89
N PHE A 627 -4.60 10.75 23.28
CA PHE A 627 -3.55 11.74 22.99
C PHE A 627 -2.21 11.33 23.64
N ASP A 628 -2.21 10.97 24.93
CA ASP A 628 -0.99 10.58 25.64
C ASP A 628 -0.36 9.31 25.04
N SER A 629 -1.19 8.34 24.66
CA SER A 629 -0.75 7.14 23.95
C SER A 629 -0.16 7.47 22.58
N LEU A 630 -0.78 8.38 21.81
CA LEU A 630 -0.26 8.82 20.52
C LEU A 630 1.09 9.51 20.65
N VAL A 631 1.21 10.48 21.56
CA VAL A 631 2.47 11.23 21.80
C VAL A 631 3.58 10.27 22.23
N ARG A 632 3.29 9.34 23.15
CA ARG A 632 4.25 8.33 23.59
C ARG A 632 4.78 7.50 22.41
N ILE A 633 3.89 6.99 21.56
CA ILE A 633 4.27 6.17 20.40
C ILE A 633 5.04 7.01 19.37
N LEU A 634 4.54 8.19 19.01
CA LEU A 634 5.14 9.06 17.99
C LEU A 634 6.57 9.47 18.37
N SER A 635 6.81 9.74 19.66
CA SER A 635 8.14 10.11 20.15
C SER A 635 9.22 9.01 20.03
N LYS A 636 8.84 7.78 19.68
CA LYS A 636 9.72 6.61 19.62
C LYS A 636 9.79 5.93 18.25
N LEU A 637 9.00 6.38 17.28
CA LEU A 637 9.04 5.85 15.92
C LEU A 637 10.32 6.27 15.22
N ASN A 638 10.96 5.34 14.51
CA ASN A 638 12.19 5.61 13.75
C ASN A 638 11.90 5.55 12.24
N PRO A 639 11.95 6.70 11.52
CA PRO A 639 11.60 6.76 10.10
C PRO A 639 12.61 6.04 9.20
N ALA A 640 13.74 5.55 9.71
CA ALA A 640 14.65 4.72 8.94
C ALA A 640 14.04 3.35 8.56
N PHE A 641 12.99 2.92 9.29
CA PHE A 641 12.30 1.64 9.10
C PHE A 641 10.95 1.80 8.42
N SER A 642 10.68 0.93 7.45
CA SER A 642 9.49 1.03 6.60
C SER A 642 8.17 0.80 7.35
N TYR A 643 8.14 -0.08 8.35
CA TYR A 643 6.95 -0.29 9.18
C TYR A 643 6.62 0.94 10.03
N ASP A 644 7.63 1.61 10.57
CA ASP A 644 7.45 2.80 11.40
C ASP A 644 6.94 3.97 10.54
N ILE A 645 7.49 4.17 9.33
CA ILE A 645 6.95 5.15 8.36
C ILE A 645 5.49 4.83 8.05
N GLU A 646 5.16 3.56 7.82
CA GLU A 646 3.79 3.17 7.48
C GLU A 646 2.83 3.46 8.65
N ALA A 647 3.19 3.08 9.87
CA ALA A 647 2.43 3.42 11.08
C ALA A 647 2.28 4.94 11.24
N LEU A 648 3.38 5.68 11.12
CA LEU A 648 3.41 7.15 11.21
C LEU A 648 2.46 7.80 10.19
N SER A 649 2.49 7.34 8.93
CA SER A 649 1.62 7.84 7.86
C SER A 649 0.13 7.60 8.11
N ARG A 650 -0.23 6.53 8.86
CA ARG A 650 -1.61 6.20 9.21
C ARG A 650 -2.08 6.97 10.44
N LEU A 651 -1.20 7.14 11.43
CA LEU A 651 -1.46 7.91 12.66
C LEU A 651 -1.65 9.40 12.40
N LEU A 652 -0.84 9.98 11.50
CA LEU A 652 -0.82 11.42 11.26
C LEU A 652 -1.79 11.91 10.17
N ARG A 653 -2.62 11.02 9.57
CA ARG A 653 -3.62 11.48 8.60
C ARG A 653 -4.55 12.49 9.27
N ALA A 654 -4.86 13.58 8.57
CA ALA A 654 -5.70 14.66 9.11
C ALA A 654 -7.02 14.15 9.70
N ASP A 655 -7.72 13.26 9.00
CA ASP A 655 -8.98 12.69 9.48
C ASP A 655 -8.80 11.76 10.69
N THR A 656 -7.69 10.99 10.75
CA THR A 656 -7.36 10.13 11.90
C THR A 656 -7.09 10.98 13.13
N VAL A 657 -6.27 12.03 13.02
CA VAL A 657 -5.95 12.92 14.14
C VAL A 657 -7.21 13.64 14.62
N ARG A 658 -8.02 14.19 13.69
CA ARG A 658 -9.26 14.91 14.03
C ARG A 658 -10.30 14.03 14.73
N SER A 659 -10.40 12.77 14.35
CA SER A 659 -11.33 11.82 14.97
C SER A 659 -10.82 11.25 16.30
N THR A 660 -9.50 11.13 16.47
CA THR A 660 -8.89 10.55 17.67
C THR A 660 -8.67 11.58 18.77
N VAL A 661 -8.32 12.82 18.40
CA VAL A 661 -8.02 13.94 19.30
C VAL A 661 -8.88 15.15 18.88
N PRO A 662 -10.10 15.30 19.43
CA PRO A 662 -11.02 16.37 19.04
C PRO A 662 -10.56 17.78 19.44
N ASP A 663 -9.70 17.89 20.45
CA ASP A 663 -9.14 19.17 20.89
C ASP A 663 -8.11 19.68 19.87
N GLU A 664 -8.38 20.86 19.29
CA GLU A 664 -7.52 21.43 18.24
C GLU A 664 -6.08 21.63 18.74
N ALA A 665 -5.87 22.14 19.95
CA ALA A 665 -4.53 22.46 20.46
C ALA A 665 -3.70 21.19 20.66
N LYS A 666 -4.30 20.13 21.21
CA LYS A 666 -3.66 18.82 21.33
C LYS A 666 -3.40 18.19 19.97
N ALA A 667 -4.32 18.30 19.03
CA ALA A 667 -4.10 17.82 17.67
C ALA A 667 -2.93 18.53 16.98
N ARG A 668 -2.73 19.84 17.22
CA ARG A 668 -1.51 20.56 16.76
C ARG A 668 -0.25 19.96 17.39
N GLN A 669 -0.28 19.75 18.71
CA GLN A 669 0.82 19.17 19.47
C GLN A 669 1.21 17.76 18.97
N VAL A 670 0.26 16.94 18.51
CA VAL A 670 0.56 15.63 17.89
C VAL A 670 1.50 15.79 16.68
N TYR A 671 1.25 16.78 15.83
CA TYR A 671 2.12 17.06 14.69
C TYR A 671 3.46 17.67 15.11
N ASP A 672 3.45 18.56 16.12
CA ASP A 672 4.67 19.19 16.64
C ASP A 672 5.63 18.11 17.20
N VAL A 673 5.10 17.18 18.00
CA VAL A 673 5.87 16.02 18.51
C VAL A 673 6.43 15.17 17.37
N ALA A 674 5.65 14.95 16.31
CA ALA A 674 6.12 14.18 15.16
C ALA A 674 7.26 14.91 14.41
N LEU A 675 7.15 16.23 14.22
CA LEU A 675 8.20 17.04 13.59
C LEU A 675 9.46 17.10 14.45
N GLU A 676 9.33 17.22 15.77
CA GLU A 676 10.46 17.23 16.71
C GLU A 676 11.17 15.86 16.78
N SER A 677 10.41 14.77 16.76
CA SER A 677 10.97 13.42 16.96
C SER A 677 11.50 12.79 15.69
N VAL A 678 10.85 13.06 14.55
CA VAL A 678 11.10 12.36 13.26
C VAL A 678 11.72 13.30 12.22
N GLY A 679 11.56 14.62 12.39
CA GLY A 679 11.99 15.64 11.43
C GLY A 679 10.92 16.05 10.42
N GLU A 680 11.27 16.97 9.52
CA GLU A 680 10.37 17.51 8.49
C GLU A 680 10.17 16.53 7.31
N LEU A 681 9.55 15.38 7.56
CA LEU A 681 9.16 14.50 6.46
C LEU A 681 8.01 15.12 5.64
N PRO A 682 8.06 15.08 4.29
CA PRO A 682 7.09 15.77 3.43
C PRO A 682 5.63 15.44 3.74
N PHE A 683 5.34 14.17 4.05
CA PHE A 683 3.97 13.75 4.35
C PHE A 683 3.46 14.29 5.70
N ILE A 684 4.33 14.49 6.71
CA ILE A 684 3.93 15.04 8.02
C ILE A 684 3.48 16.48 7.81
N VAL A 685 4.32 17.27 7.14
CA VAL A 685 4.04 18.67 6.78
C VAL A 685 2.79 18.76 5.91
N HIS A 686 2.63 17.85 4.93
CA HIS A 686 1.44 17.79 4.08
C HIS A 686 0.17 17.53 4.91
N GLN A 687 0.16 16.50 5.75
CA GLN A 687 -1.03 16.17 6.56
C GLN A 687 -1.35 17.25 7.59
N ARG A 688 -0.32 17.93 8.13
CA ARG A 688 -0.48 19.11 8.98
C ARG A 688 -1.21 20.23 8.24
N GLY A 689 -0.79 20.53 7.01
CA GLY A 689 -1.45 21.52 6.16
C GLY A 689 -2.89 21.15 5.81
N VAL A 690 -3.15 19.87 5.51
CA VAL A 690 -4.52 19.37 5.27
C VAL A 690 -5.39 19.52 6.52
N TYR A 691 -4.86 19.21 7.71
CA TYR A 691 -5.58 19.36 8.97
C TYR A 691 -5.97 20.82 9.25
N GLU A 692 -5.04 21.76 9.14
CA GLU A 692 -5.33 23.20 9.31
C GLU A 692 -6.31 23.69 8.23
N MET A 693 -6.16 23.23 6.98
CA MET A 693 -7.09 23.56 5.90
C MET A 693 -8.50 23.09 6.24
N GLN A 694 -8.68 21.86 6.74
CA GLN A 694 -10.00 21.32 7.06
C GLN A 694 -10.67 22.07 8.23
N THR A 695 -9.91 22.38 9.29
CA THR A 695 -10.41 23.03 10.51
C THR A 695 -10.58 24.55 10.39
N ALA A 696 -9.97 25.17 9.38
CA ALA A 696 -10.14 26.60 9.13
C ALA A 696 -11.60 26.99 8.84
N ASN A 697 -12.07 28.02 9.55
CA ASN A 697 -13.41 28.60 9.44
C ASN A 697 -13.39 30.06 8.92
N ASN A 698 -12.22 30.63 8.66
CA ASN A 698 -12.03 31.97 8.11
C ASN A 698 -10.74 32.03 7.28
N LEU A 699 -10.56 33.12 6.52
CA LEU A 699 -9.40 33.30 5.63
C LEU A 699 -8.06 33.32 6.37
N GLY A 700 -7.95 34.03 7.51
CA GLY A 700 -6.69 34.14 8.26
C GLY A 700 -6.17 32.80 8.80
N ARG A 701 -7.06 31.85 9.11
CA ARG A 701 -6.66 30.48 9.49
C ARG A 701 -6.16 29.65 8.30
N LEU A 702 -6.48 30.01 7.05
CA LEU A 702 -5.97 29.31 5.87
C LEU A 702 -4.51 29.63 5.58
N ASP A 703 -3.99 30.75 6.07
CA ASP A 703 -2.58 31.11 5.86
C ASP A 703 -1.63 30.11 6.56
N GLY A 704 -2.02 29.61 7.74
CA GLY A 704 -1.30 28.53 8.40
C GLY A 704 -1.29 27.24 7.58
N ALA A 705 -2.42 26.89 6.95
CA ALA A 705 -2.50 25.74 6.05
C ALA A 705 -1.62 25.92 4.81
N GLU A 706 -1.60 27.12 4.22
CA GLU A 706 -0.76 27.44 3.07
C GLU A 706 0.73 27.28 3.37
N GLN A 707 1.19 27.78 4.53
CA GLN A 707 2.60 27.67 4.92
C GLN A 707 3.07 26.21 4.91
N TYR A 708 2.29 25.31 5.54
CA TYR A 708 2.62 23.89 5.55
C TYR A 708 2.49 23.24 4.17
N LEU A 709 1.41 23.52 3.42
CA LEU A 709 1.23 22.91 2.09
C LEU A 709 2.30 23.35 1.08
N ARG A 710 2.73 24.62 1.11
CA ARG A 710 3.85 25.12 0.30
C ARG A 710 5.17 24.51 0.74
N ARG A 711 5.44 24.43 2.05
CA ARG A 711 6.63 23.75 2.56
C ARG A 711 6.70 22.29 2.12
N ALA A 712 5.56 21.57 2.16
CA ALA A 712 5.48 20.20 1.64
C ALA A 712 5.72 20.14 0.13
N HIS A 713 5.26 21.13 -0.63
CA HIS A 713 5.52 21.23 -2.07
C HIS A 713 6.99 21.53 -2.37
N ASP A 714 7.67 22.37 -1.58
CA ASP A 714 9.09 22.65 -1.74
C ASP A 714 9.94 21.40 -1.48
N LEU A 715 9.51 20.56 -0.53
CA LEU A 715 10.16 19.28 -0.23
C LEU A 715 9.91 18.21 -1.31
N GLU A 716 8.68 18.12 -1.86
CA GLU A 716 8.34 17.20 -2.95
C GLU A 716 7.53 17.88 -4.08
N PRO A 717 8.19 18.62 -5.00
CA PRO A 717 7.49 19.38 -6.04
C PRO A 717 6.66 18.51 -7.00
N TRP A 718 7.04 17.24 -7.17
CA TRP A 718 6.38 16.26 -8.05
C TRP A 718 5.15 15.58 -7.42
N ASN A 719 4.88 15.78 -6.12
CA ASN A 719 3.82 15.06 -5.42
C ASN A 719 2.43 15.62 -5.78
N LYS A 720 1.68 14.88 -6.61
CA LYS A 720 0.35 15.26 -7.09
C LYS A 720 -0.69 15.43 -5.97
N ASN A 721 -0.54 14.74 -4.84
CA ASN A 721 -1.48 14.86 -3.72
C ASN A 721 -1.31 16.20 -3.00
N VAL A 722 -0.07 16.67 -2.86
CA VAL A 722 0.24 18.01 -2.31
C VAL A 722 -0.28 19.09 -3.26
N GLN A 723 0.00 18.96 -4.56
CA GLN A 723 -0.52 19.87 -5.59
C GLN A 723 -2.06 19.92 -5.60
N HIS A 724 -2.72 18.79 -5.44
CA HIS A 724 -4.19 18.73 -5.33
C HIS A 724 -4.70 19.43 -4.07
N SER A 725 -3.99 19.28 -2.94
CA SER A 725 -4.36 19.93 -1.68
C SER A 725 -4.23 21.46 -1.76
N LEU A 726 -3.27 21.98 -2.52
CA LEU A 726 -3.16 23.41 -2.84
C LEU A 726 -4.33 23.91 -3.71
N ALA A 727 -4.80 23.10 -4.66
CA ALA A 727 -5.98 23.43 -5.44
C ALA A 727 -7.26 23.49 -4.58
N GLU A 728 -7.45 22.53 -3.67
CA GLU A 728 -8.56 22.55 -2.71
C GLU A 728 -8.44 23.69 -1.68
N LEU A 729 -7.22 24.11 -1.32
CA LEU A 729 -6.99 25.29 -0.47
C LEU A 729 -7.53 26.57 -1.14
N ASP A 730 -7.18 26.78 -2.42
CA ASP A 730 -7.65 27.94 -3.18
C ASP A 730 -9.16 27.90 -3.40
N PHE A 731 -9.74 26.73 -3.64
CA PHE A 731 -11.20 26.59 -3.69
C PHE A 731 -11.86 26.91 -2.33
N LYS A 732 -11.25 26.51 -1.21
CA LYS A 732 -11.76 26.87 0.12
C LYS A 732 -11.63 28.38 0.38
N ARG A 733 -10.58 29.04 -0.12
CA ARG A 733 -10.44 30.51 -0.07
C ARG A 733 -11.59 31.21 -0.81
N SER A 734 -11.95 30.75 -2.01
CA SER A 734 -13.06 31.36 -2.76
C SER A 734 -14.38 31.25 -2.00
N ARG A 735 -14.62 30.17 -1.26
CA ARG A 735 -15.86 29.99 -0.48
C ARG A 735 -15.93 30.81 0.81
N LEU A 736 -14.78 31.17 1.39
CA LEU A 736 -14.70 31.95 2.63
C LEU A 736 -14.50 33.45 2.39
N SER A 737 -14.09 33.86 1.18
CA SER A 737 -14.00 35.28 0.85
C SER A 737 -15.37 35.91 0.65
N THR A 738 -15.47 37.19 1.01
CA THR A 738 -16.64 38.03 0.81
C THR A 738 -16.45 39.04 -0.33
N ASP A 739 -15.21 39.23 -0.82
CA ASP A 739 -14.91 40.13 -1.94
C ASP A 739 -15.14 39.40 -3.28
N PRO A 740 -16.06 39.88 -4.15
CA PRO A 740 -16.31 39.28 -5.46
C PRO A 740 -15.05 39.08 -6.32
N LEU A 741 -14.08 39.99 -6.27
CA LEU A 741 -12.85 39.88 -7.06
C LEU A 741 -11.95 38.76 -6.56
N GLU A 742 -11.82 38.62 -5.24
CA GLU A 742 -11.06 37.54 -4.62
C GLU A 742 -11.72 36.18 -4.88
N ILE A 743 -13.05 36.09 -4.77
CA ILE A 743 -13.78 34.84 -5.05
C ILE A 743 -13.44 34.32 -6.45
N VAL A 744 -13.52 35.20 -7.47
CA VAL A 744 -13.22 34.83 -8.86
C VAL A 744 -11.74 34.48 -9.03
N ALA A 745 -10.82 35.25 -8.44
CA ALA A 745 -9.38 34.99 -8.54
C ALA A 745 -8.99 33.64 -7.94
N TRP A 746 -9.46 33.33 -6.73
CA TRP A 746 -9.18 32.07 -6.04
C TRP A 746 -9.81 30.87 -6.75
N ARG A 747 -11.05 31.00 -7.25
CA ARG A 747 -11.70 29.96 -8.04
C ARG A 747 -10.91 29.63 -9.31
N ARG A 748 -10.48 30.65 -10.07
CA ARG A 748 -9.64 30.46 -11.26
C ARG A 748 -8.29 29.83 -10.93
N SER A 749 -7.69 30.17 -9.79
CA SER A 749 -6.45 29.53 -9.33
C SER A 749 -6.67 28.04 -9.07
N ALA A 750 -7.73 27.69 -8.34
CA ALA A 750 -8.10 26.30 -8.07
C ALA A 750 -8.31 25.50 -9.37
N GLU A 751 -9.06 26.05 -10.33
CA GLU A 751 -9.29 25.43 -11.64
C GLU A 751 -8.02 25.23 -12.45
N SER A 752 -7.14 26.24 -12.48
CA SER A 752 -5.86 26.17 -13.18
C SER A 752 -4.97 25.05 -12.62
N GLN A 753 -4.91 24.92 -11.30
CA GLN A 753 -4.12 23.88 -10.63
C GLN A 753 -4.74 22.49 -10.82
N ALA A 754 -6.04 22.33 -10.57
CA ALA A 754 -6.75 21.07 -10.73
C ALA A 754 -6.77 20.60 -12.21
N GLY A 755 -6.88 21.52 -13.17
CA GLY A 755 -6.84 21.24 -14.60
C GLY A 755 -5.53 20.61 -15.07
N LYS A 756 -4.39 21.09 -14.55
CA LYS A 756 -3.06 20.50 -14.82
C LYS A 756 -2.99 19.05 -14.34
N LEU A 757 -3.59 18.76 -13.18
CA LEU A 757 -3.64 17.42 -12.59
C LEU A 757 -4.59 16.49 -13.36
N ALA A 758 -5.75 17.00 -13.78
CA ALA A 758 -6.81 16.24 -14.45
C ALA A 758 -6.39 15.66 -15.81
N ALA A 759 -5.47 16.32 -16.53
CA ALA A 759 -5.02 15.89 -17.85
C ALA A 759 -4.55 14.41 -17.87
N ASN A 760 -3.75 14.02 -16.87
CA ASN A 760 -3.16 12.68 -16.73
C ASN A 760 -3.61 11.98 -15.43
N SER A 761 -4.78 12.34 -14.89
CA SER A 761 -5.29 11.72 -13.66
C SER A 761 -5.86 10.33 -13.93
N VAL A 762 -5.60 9.43 -12.98
CA VAL A 762 -6.19 8.08 -12.93
C VAL A 762 -7.37 8.03 -11.95
N ASN A 763 -7.58 9.09 -11.16
CA ASN A 763 -8.68 9.20 -10.20
C ASN A 763 -9.53 10.45 -10.47
N SER A 764 -10.72 10.45 -9.87
CA SER A 764 -11.75 11.48 -10.05
C SER A 764 -11.49 12.77 -9.26
N TYR A 765 -10.61 12.78 -8.26
CA TYR A 765 -10.45 13.93 -7.34
C TYR A 765 -10.18 15.27 -8.04
N PRO A 766 -9.19 15.41 -8.97
CA PRO A 766 -8.99 16.69 -9.64
C PRO A 766 -10.19 17.12 -10.48
N HIS A 767 -10.92 16.15 -11.06
CA HIS A 767 -12.16 16.43 -11.80
C HIS A 767 -13.29 16.85 -10.86
N HIS A 768 -13.35 16.29 -9.65
CA HIS A 768 -14.30 16.70 -8.62
C HIS A 768 -14.05 18.13 -8.18
N THR A 769 -12.79 18.53 -7.92
CA THR A 769 -12.44 19.92 -7.60
C THR A 769 -12.82 20.89 -8.72
N LEU A 770 -12.52 20.56 -9.98
CA LEU A 770 -12.93 21.37 -11.14
C LEU A 770 -14.46 21.55 -11.19
N LEU A 771 -15.20 20.48 -10.94
CA LEU A 771 -16.66 20.53 -10.97
C LEU A 771 -17.23 21.34 -9.80
N LYS A 772 -16.69 21.20 -8.59
CA LYS A 772 -17.06 22.06 -7.45
C LYS A 772 -16.86 23.55 -7.77
N ALA A 773 -15.73 23.90 -8.37
CA ALA A 773 -15.42 25.27 -8.78
C ALA A 773 -16.43 25.78 -9.83
N ALA A 774 -16.68 24.99 -10.88
CA ALA A 774 -17.64 25.34 -11.91
C ALA A 774 -19.08 25.49 -11.39
N LEU A 775 -19.52 24.62 -10.47
CA LEU A 775 -20.86 24.73 -9.84
C LEU A 775 -20.97 25.94 -8.92
N ASP A 776 -19.90 26.30 -8.22
CA ASP A 776 -19.83 27.51 -7.43
C ASP A 776 -19.95 28.76 -8.33
N GLU A 777 -19.39 28.73 -9.54
CA GLU A 777 -19.59 29.77 -10.55
C GLU A 777 -21.03 29.85 -11.06
N VAL A 778 -21.65 28.71 -11.36
CA VAL A 778 -23.08 28.67 -11.75
C VAL A 778 -23.96 29.30 -10.66
N ARG A 779 -23.69 29.01 -9.38
CA ARG A 779 -24.41 29.63 -8.26
C ARG A 779 -24.20 31.15 -8.20
N SER A 780 -22.98 31.63 -8.41
CA SER A 780 -22.68 33.07 -8.47
C SER A 780 -23.45 33.75 -9.62
N ALA A 781 -23.36 33.21 -10.83
CA ALA A 781 -24.00 33.77 -12.01
C ALA A 781 -25.54 33.71 -11.93
N LEU A 782 -26.10 32.67 -11.28
CA LEU A 782 -27.55 32.59 -11.07
C LEU A 782 -28.04 33.72 -10.17
N ARG A 783 -27.32 34.03 -9.08
CA ARG A 783 -27.65 35.16 -8.19
C ARG A 783 -27.61 36.51 -8.91
N GLU A 784 -26.67 36.69 -9.83
CA GLU A 784 -26.60 37.89 -10.69
C GLU A 784 -27.84 38.01 -11.59
N VAL A 785 -28.30 36.91 -12.20
CA VAL A 785 -29.51 36.90 -13.03
C VAL A 785 -30.77 37.14 -12.20
N GLU A 786 -30.82 36.60 -10.99
CA GLU A 786 -31.95 36.83 -10.08
C GLU A 786 -32.02 38.29 -9.60
N THR A 787 -30.87 38.93 -9.38
CA THR A 787 -30.80 40.33 -8.92
C THR A 787 -30.97 41.35 -10.06
N ALA A 788 -30.15 41.28 -11.11
CA ALA A 788 -30.14 42.26 -12.21
C ALA A 788 -31.04 41.83 -13.38
N GLY A 789 -30.91 40.59 -13.82
CA GLY A 789 -31.71 40.01 -14.92
C GLY A 789 -31.49 40.66 -16.28
N ASP A 790 -30.30 41.23 -16.52
CA ASP A 790 -29.89 41.86 -17.78
C ASP A 790 -29.14 40.88 -18.72
N ASP A 791 -28.95 41.27 -19.97
CA ASP A 791 -28.32 40.42 -21.00
C ASP A 791 -26.89 39.97 -20.63
N PRO A 792 -26.02 40.81 -20.01
CA PRO A 792 -24.71 40.37 -19.53
C PRO A 792 -24.79 39.28 -18.45
N ALA A 793 -25.67 39.40 -17.45
CA ALA A 793 -25.82 38.38 -16.41
C ALA A 793 -26.34 37.05 -16.99
N VAL A 794 -27.30 37.12 -17.92
CA VAL A 794 -27.81 35.93 -18.61
C VAL A 794 -26.71 35.24 -19.43
N ARG A 795 -25.86 36.02 -20.10
CA ARG A 795 -24.72 35.49 -20.85
C ARG A 795 -23.68 34.83 -19.94
N HIS A 796 -23.34 35.48 -18.82
CA HIS A 796 -22.43 34.93 -17.82
C HIS A 796 -22.94 33.59 -17.29
N LEU A 797 -24.19 33.52 -16.83
CA LEU A 797 -24.81 32.26 -16.40
C LEU A 797 -24.73 31.18 -17.50
N SER A 798 -24.96 31.57 -18.75
CA SER A 798 -24.87 30.65 -19.89
C SER A 798 -23.47 30.05 -20.04
N ASP A 799 -22.44 30.89 -19.92
CA ASP A 799 -21.05 30.50 -20.10
C ASP A 799 -20.60 29.61 -18.92
N SER A 800 -20.99 29.95 -17.68
CA SER A 800 -20.70 29.15 -16.49
C SER A 800 -21.38 27.78 -16.50
N VAL A 801 -22.66 27.69 -16.92
CA VAL A 801 -23.36 26.40 -17.08
C VAL A 801 -22.66 25.53 -18.14
N THR A 802 -22.25 26.13 -19.25
CA THR A 802 -21.52 25.42 -20.32
C THR A 802 -20.18 24.92 -19.82
N HIS A 803 -19.49 25.71 -19.01
CA HIS A 803 -18.24 25.30 -18.39
C HIS A 803 -18.45 24.09 -17.46
N ALA A 804 -19.45 24.15 -16.57
CA ALA A 804 -19.79 23.06 -15.66
C ALA A 804 -20.17 21.77 -16.41
N GLU A 805 -21.00 21.86 -17.45
CA GLU A 805 -21.39 20.72 -18.29
C GLU A 805 -20.23 20.09 -19.02
N ASN A 806 -19.34 20.90 -19.61
CA ASN A 806 -18.16 20.37 -20.30
C ASN A 806 -17.21 19.69 -19.33
N THR A 807 -17.00 20.27 -18.15
CA THR A 807 -16.20 19.69 -17.07
C THR A 807 -16.81 18.36 -16.61
N LEU A 808 -18.12 18.32 -16.35
CA LEU A 808 -18.85 17.11 -15.97
C LEU A 808 -18.78 16.04 -17.06
N LYS A 809 -19.02 16.40 -18.32
CA LYS A 809 -18.95 15.49 -19.47
C LYS A 809 -17.57 14.87 -19.61
N GLN A 810 -16.51 15.67 -19.51
CA GLN A 810 -15.14 15.16 -19.56
C GLN A 810 -14.83 14.23 -18.38
N ALA A 811 -15.31 14.58 -17.18
CA ALA A 811 -15.14 13.78 -15.98
C ALA A 811 -15.88 12.44 -16.09
N LEU A 812 -17.18 12.44 -16.41
CA LEU A 812 -17.99 11.24 -16.59
C LEU A 812 -17.61 10.42 -17.84
N GLN A 813 -16.92 11.00 -18.83
CA GLN A 813 -16.36 10.20 -19.92
C GLN A 813 -15.20 9.31 -19.45
N LYS A 814 -14.44 9.79 -18.45
CA LYS A 814 -13.35 9.04 -17.82
C LYS A 814 -13.83 8.19 -16.64
N PHE A 815 -14.80 8.67 -15.87
CA PHE A 815 -15.33 8.08 -14.63
C PHE A 815 -16.89 8.08 -14.61
N PRO A 816 -17.57 7.36 -15.52
CA PRO A 816 -19.02 7.38 -15.71
C PRO A 816 -19.90 7.14 -14.47
N ASN A 817 -19.42 6.39 -13.48
CA ASN A 817 -20.22 5.97 -12.32
C ASN A 817 -19.57 6.37 -10.98
N ASP A 818 -18.69 7.37 -10.99
CA ASP A 818 -18.10 7.88 -9.76
C ASP A 818 -19.17 8.59 -8.92
N ALA A 819 -19.33 8.15 -7.67
CA ALA A 819 -20.39 8.65 -6.79
C ALA A 819 -20.24 10.14 -6.47
N MET A 820 -19.02 10.68 -6.41
CA MET A 820 -18.80 12.10 -6.16
C MET A 820 -19.22 12.91 -7.38
N LEU A 821 -18.82 12.49 -8.59
CA LEU A 821 -19.19 13.18 -9.83
C LEU A 821 -20.69 13.13 -10.13
N LEU A 822 -21.34 11.98 -9.92
CA LEU A 822 -22.80 11.86 -10.06
C LEU A 822 -23.54 12.68 -9.00
N GLY A 823 -22.99 12.78 -7.78
CA GLY A 823 -23.51 13.67 -6.76
C GLY A 823 -23.48 15.14 -7.20
N GLU A 824 -22.41 15.57 -7.85
CA GLU A 824 -22.30 16.93 -8.41
C GLU A 824 -23.21 17.14 -9.64
N GLU A 825 -23.45 16.13 -10.48
CA GLU A 825 -24.47 16.18 -11.56
C GLU A 825 -25.87 16.42 -10.99
N GLY A 826 -26.20 15.74 -9.89
CA GLY A 826 -27.43 15.98 -9.14
C GLY A 826 -27.53 17.41 -8.62
N GLN A 827 -26.44 17.94 -8.04
CA GLN A 827 -26.39 19.33 -7.58
C GLN A 827 -26.58 20.33 -8.72
N LEU A 828 -25.96 20.10 -9.89
CA LEU A 828 -26.16 20.96 -11.07
C LEU A 828 -27.64 21.00 -11.48
N SER A 829 -28.26 19.83 -11.55
CA SER A 829 -29.68 19.69 -11.91
C SER A 829 -30.58 20.42 -10.91
N GLU A 830 -30.30 20.28 -9.62
CA GLU A 830 -31.01 20.98 -8.55
C GLU A 830 -30.89 22.51 -8.70
N ILE A 831 -29.67 23.03 -8.91
CA ILE A 831 -29.42 24.47 -9.12
C ILE A 831 -30.22 24.99 -10.33
N LEU A 832 -30.23 24.26 -11.45
CA LEU A 832 -30.94 24.65 -12.66
C LEU A 832 -32.46 24.56 -12.54
N SER A 833 -32.99 23.59 -11.78
CA SER A 833 -34.44 23.44 -11.58
C SER A 833 -35.08 24.66 -10.91
N GLN A 834 -34.31 25.38 -10.10
CA GLN A 834 -34.74 26.57 -9.35
C GLN A 834 -34.68 27.86 -10.21
N ALA A 835 -34.01 27.83 -11.37
CA ALA A 835 -33.65 29.01 -12.16
C ALA A 835 -34.76 29.51 -13.12
N THR A 836 -35.91 29.93 -12.58
CA THR A 836 -37.11 30.30 -13.40
C THR A 836 -36.94 31.56 -14.25
N ARG A 837 -36.20 32.57 -13.76
CA ARG A 837 -35.95 33.81 -14.52
C ARG A 837 -34.99 33.58 -15.69
N ALA A 838 -33.99 32.72 -15.48
CA ALA A 838 -33.02 32.31 -16.49
C ALA A 838 -33.68 31.49 -17.61
N GLU A 839 -34.61 30.59 -17.30
CA GLU A 839 -35.33 29.81 -18.32
C GLU A 839 -36.04 30.72 -19.33
N LYS A 840 -36.79 31.72 -18.84
CA LYS A 840 -37.49 32.67 -19.70
C LYS A 840 -36.54 33.47 -20.59
N ALA A 841 -35.34 33.78 -20.10
CA ALA A 841 -34.33 34.49 -20.88
C ALA A 841 -33.74 33.58 -21.98
N PHE A 842 -33.45 32.32 -21.67
CA PHE A 842 -32.97 31.34 -22.65
C PHE A 842 -34.03 30.93 -23.67
N ASP A 843 -35.30 30.81 -23.27
CA ASP A 843 -36.43 30.59 -24.20
C ASP A 843 -36.49 31.71 -25.26
N ARG A 844 -36.38 32.98 -24.83
CA ARG A 844 -36.32 34.13 -25.76
C ARG A 844 -35.08 34.08 -26.66
N ALA A 845 -33.93 33.73 -26.10
CA ALA A 845 -32.68 33.62 -26.86
C ALA A 845 -32.74 32.49 -27.91
N PHE A 846 -33.41 31.38 -27.58
CA PHE A 846 -33.62 30.26 -28.50
C PHE A 846 -34.57 30.64 -29.64
N GLU A 847 -35.68 31.31 -29.34
CA GLU A 847 -36.59 31.82 -30.36
C GLU A 847 -35.92 32.82 -31.31
N ALA A 848 -35.02 33.66 -30.79
CA ALA A 848 -34.25 34.59 -31.61
C ALA A 848 -33.17 33.92 -32.49
N ASN A 849 -32.60 32.79 -32.04
CA ASN A 849 -31.59 32.04 -32.81
C ASN A 849 -31.73 30.51 -32.65
N PRO A 850 -32.69 29.89 -33.34
CA PRO A 850 -32.92 28.43 -33.24
C PRO A 850 -31.78 27.57 -33.77
N ARG A 851 -30.84 28.14 -34.54
CA ARG A 851 -29.67 27.42 -35.09
C ARG A 851 -28.60 27.12 -34.04
N SER A 852 -28.63 27.81 -32.91
CA SER A 852 -27.63 27.65 -31.86
C SER A 852 -27.89 26.38 -31.07
N SER A 853 -27.11 25.33 -31.34
CA SER A 853 -27.20 24.07 -30.58
C SER A 853 -26.89 24.23 -29.11
N LEU A 854 -26.03 25.18 -28.77
CA LEU A 854 -25.67 25.54 -27.41
C LEU A 854 -26.87 26.10 -26.64
N ILE A 855 -27.60 27.05 -27.22
CA ILE A 855 -28.81 27.63 -26.59
C ILE A 855 -29.93 26.59 -26.50
N ALA A 856 -30.12 25.80 -27.55
CA ALA A 856 -31.11 24.73 -27.57
C ALA A 856 -30.88 23.70 -26.46
N ARG A 857 -29.65 23.23 -26.29
CA ARG A 857 -29.29 22.24 -25.27
C ARG A 857 -29.52 22.77 -23.85
N ARG A 858 -29.28 24.06 -23.61
CA ARG A 858 -29.52 24.72 -22.32
C ARG A 858 -31.00 24.80 -21.97
N VAL A 859 -31.83 25.27 -22.92
CA VAL A 859 -33.29 25.30 -22.73
C VAL A 859 -33.81 23.89 -22.47
N PHE A 860 -33.33 22.91 -23.25
CA PHE A 860 -33.63 21.50 -23.06
C PHE A 860 -33.32 21.02 -21.63
N LEU A 861 -32.11 21.27 -21.12
CA LEU A 861 -31.70 20.81 -19.78
C LEU A 861 -32.52 21.47 -18.67
N MET A 862 -32.81 22.77 -18.78
CA MET A 862 -33.66 23.47 -17.80
C MET A 862 -35.08 22.92 -17.78
N LYS A 863 -35.67 22.69 -18.96
CA LYS A 863 -37.01 22.08 -19.07
C LYS A 863 -37.02 20.65 -18.54
N LYS A 864 -36.00 19.86 -18.87
CA LYS A 864 -35.81 18.49 -18.34
C LYS A 864 -35.68 18.48 -16.82
N ALA A 865 -34.87 19.38 -16.23
CA ALA A 865 -34.71 19.50 -14.78
C ALA A 865 -36.02 19.89 -14.05
N LYS A 866 -36.96 20.54 -14.74
CA LYS A 866 -38.30 20.87 -14.24
C LYS A 866 -39.36 19.80 -14.51
N GLY A 867 -39.01 18.73 -15.21
CA GLY A 867 -39.93 17.67 -15.62
C GLY A 867 -40.80 18.00 -16.84
N ASP A 868 -40.51 19.08 -17.58
CA ASP A 868 -41.19 19.44 -18.84
C ASP A 868 -40.56 18.69 -20.03
N THR A 869 -40.88 17.40 -20.15
CA THR A 869 -40.33 16.52 -21.19
C THR A 869 -40.81 16.87 -22.61
N ASP A 870 -42.05 17.33 -22.75
CA ASP A 870 -42.61 17.71 -24.05
C ASP A 870 -41.97 18.98 -24.58
N GLY A 871 -41.83 20.01 -23.73
CA GLY A 871 -41.11 21.23 -24.07
C GLY A 871 -39.64 20.97 -24.38
N ALA A 872 -38.98 20.12 -23.59
CA ALA A 872 -37.60 19.68 -23.82
C ALA A 872 -37.44 19.01 -25.20
N THR A 873 -38.35 18.11 -25.57
CA THR A 873 -38.35 17.40 -26.86
C THR A 873 -38.58 18.37 -28.03
N SER A 874 -39.52 19.31 -27.89
CA SER A 874 -39.83 20.32 -28.91
C SER A 874 -38.61 21.18 -29.25
N VAL A 875 -37.88 21.62 -28.23
CA VAL A 875 -36.66 22.43 -28.38
C VAL A 875 -35.58 21.67 -29.15
N LEU A 876 -35.33 20.40 -28.79
CA LEU A 876 -34.34 19.57 -29.48
C LEU A 876 -34.69 19.34 -30.95
N ARG A 877 -35.96 19.05 -31.26
CA ARG A 877 -36.43 18.86 -32.64
C ARG A 877 -36.23 20.12 -33.48
N LYS A 878 -36.70 21.28 -32.99
CA LYS A 878 -36.55 22.58 -33.66
C LYS A 878 -35.08 22.94 -33.89
N ALA A 879 -34.20 22.61 -32.94
CA ALA A 879 -32.75 22.84 -33.11
C ALA A 879 -32.10 21.89 -34.14
N LEU A 880 -32.52 20.62 -34.18
CA LEU A 880 -32.01 19.62 -35.12
C LEU A 880 -32.48 19.84 -36.56
N GLU A 881 -33.62 20.51 -36.78
CA GLU A 881 -34.03 21.00 -38.12
C GLU A 881 -32.98 21.93 -38.74
N HIS A 882 -32.32 22.73 -37.90
CA HIS A 882 -31.28 23.66 -38.33
C HIS A 882 -29.86 23.10 -38.23
N ASN A 883 -29.60 22.18 -37.29
CA ASN A 883 -28.28 21.56 -37.10
C ASN A 883 -28.37 20.02 -36.99
N PRO A 884 -28.63 19.30 -38.09
CA PRO A 884 -28.84 17.86 -38.06
C PRO A 884 -27.57 17.05 -37.71
N ALA A 885 -26.38 17.65 -37.88
CA ALA A 885 -25.10 17.01 -37.61
C ALA A 885 -24.66 17.11 -36.13
N SER A 886 -25.42 17.80 -35.28
CA SER A 886 -25.07 17.99 -33.87
C SER A 886 -25.17 16.68 -33.09
N ARG A 887 -24.02 16.01 -32.91
CA ARG A 887 -23.92 14.73 -32.17
C ARG A 887 -24.57 14.77 -30.79
N GLU A 888 -24.41 15.89 -30.08
CA GLU A 888 -24.91 16.09 -28.71
C GLU A 888 -26.44 16.18 -28.69
N LEU A 889 -27.03 17.02 -29.54
CA LEU A 889 -28.49 17.15 -29.62
C LEU A 889 -29.14 15.86 -30.11
N ASN A 890 -28.51 15.14 -31.05
CA ASN A 890 -28.96 13.83 -31.49
C ASN A 890 -28.98 12.84 -30.31
N PHE A 891 -27.93 12.82 -29.48
CA PHE A 891 -27.86 11.96 -28.30
C PHE A 891 -28.92 12.32 -27.25
N ASP A 892 -29.04 13.61 -26.91
CA ASP A 892 -29.99 14.11 -25.92
C ASP A 892 -31.44 13.82 -26.36
N LEU A 893 -31.76 13.98 -27.65
CA LEU A 893 -33.08 13.65 -28.18
C LEU A 893 -33.35 12.16 -28.11
N ALA A 894 -32.38 11.33 -28.50
CA ALA A 894 -32.53 9.88 -28.41
C ALA A 894 -32.80 9.41 -26.98
N LEU A 895 -32.05 9.91 -25.99
CA LEU A 895 -32.27 9.55 -24.59
C LEU A 895 -33.62 10.07 -24.07
N THR A 896 -34.02 11.28 -24.47
CA THR A 896 -35.33 11.84 -24.06
C THR A 896 -36.49 11.03 -24.63
N LEU A 897 -36.37 10.53 -25.86
CA LEU A 897 -37.36 9.63 -26.48
C LEU A 897 -37.41 8.26 -25.78
N ILE A 898 -36.25 7.72 -25.38
CA ILE A 898 -36.16 6.48 -24.58
C ILE A 898 -36.84 6.66 -23.22
N GLU A 899 -36.67 7.83 -22.59
CA GLU A 899 -37.29 8.16 -21.29
C GLU A 899 -38.80 8.37 -21.39
N SER A 900 -39.28 9.05 -22.45
CA SER A 900 -40.70 9.39 -22.62
C SER A 900 -41.56 8.23 -23.13
N ALA A 901 -41.00 7.32 -23.93
CA ALA A 901 -41.66 6.13 -24.42
C ALA A 901 -40.73 4.91 -24.24
N PRO A 902 -40.78 4.24 -23.07
CA PRO A 902 -39.85 3.16 -22.76
C PRO A 902 -39.78 2.06 -23.81
N ASP A 903 -38.55 1.65 -24.14
CA ASP A 903 -38.16 0.89 -25.34
C ASP A 903 -38.80 -0.50 -25.52
N GLY A 904 -39.46 -1.03 -24.49
CA GLY A 904 -40.04 -2.37 -24.52
C GLY A 904 -41.14 -2.54 -25.55
N ASP A 905 -41.87 -1.47 -25.87
CA ASP A 905 -42.98 -1.48 -26.85
C ASP A 905 -42.54 -0.94 -28.22
N GLN A 906 -41.27 -0.55 -28.36
CA GLN A 906 -40.61 -0.14 -29.62
C GLN A 906 -41.30 1.01 -30.40
N VAL A 907 -42.10 1.85 -29.71
CA VAL A 907 -42.93 2.91 -30.30
C VAL A 907 -42.13 3.92 -31.15
N HIS A 908 -40.93 4.31 -30.70
CA HIS A 908 -40.04 5.26 -31.41
C HIS A 908 -38.73 4.62 -31.87
N SER A 909 -38.67 3.29 -32.01
CA SER A 909 -37.37 2.59 -32.13
C SER A 909 -36.55 3.03 -33.34
N ASP A 910 -37.16 3.25 -34.51
CA ASP A 910 -36.43 3.63 -35.72
C ASP A 910 -35.89 5.07 -35.61
N GLU A 911 -36.67 5.95 -34.99
CA GLU A 911 -36.29 7.33 -34.71
C GLU A 911 -35.14 7.40 -33.68
N VAL A 912 -35.22 6.61 -32.60
CA VAL A 912 -34.15 6.50 -31.60
C VAL A 912 -32.86 5.99 -32.25
N LEU A 913 -32.91 4.95 -33.09
CA LEU A 913 -31.73 4.45 -33.81
C LEU A 913 -31.13 5.50 -34.76
N TYR A 914 -31.98 6.22 -35.48
CA TYR A 914 -31.57 7.29 -36.38
C TYR A 914 -30.76 8.38 -35.67
N PHE A 915 -31.22 8.80 -34.48
CA PHE A 915 -30.54 9.82 -33.69
C PHE A 915 -29.29 9.25 -32.96
N LEU A 916 -29.37 8.04 -32.38
CA LEU A 916 -28.22 7.39 -31.75
C LEU A 916 -27.07 7.15 -32.74
N ARG A 917 -27.34 6.72 -33.96
CA ARG A 917 -26.27 6.50 -34.95
C ARG A 917 -25.50 7.78 -35.28
N ARG A 918 -26.20 8.93 -35.30
CA ARG A 918 -25.62 10.26 -35.55
C ARG A 918 -24.93 10.86 -34.33
N SER A 919 -25.02 10.23 -33.16
CA SER A 919 -24.36 10.73 -31.95
C SER A 919 -22.89 10.32 -31.83
N PHE A 920 -22.39 9.41 -32.68
CA PHE A 920 -21.00 8.95 -32.65
C PHE A 920 -20.48 8.51 -34.03
N THR A 921 -19.15 8.52 -34.17
CA THR A 921 -18.42 7.94 -35.31
C THR A 921 -17.68 6.67 -34.89
N PRO A 922 -17.54 5.65 -35.77
CA PRO A 922 -16.78 4.44 -35.44
C PRO A 922 -15.37 4.78 -34.96
N GLY A 923 -14.98 4.25 -33.79
CA GLY A 923 -13.65 4.46 -33.20
C GLY A 923 -13.50 5.72 -32.35
N ASP A 924 -14.52 6.57 -32.22
CA ASP A 924 -14.47 7.70 -31.30
C ASP A 924 -14.62 7.28 -29.82
N LYS A 925 -14.40 8.23 -28.91
CA LYS A 925 -14.49 8.00 -27.46
C LYS A 925 -15.92 8.19 -26.92
N GLN A 926 -16.96 8.27 -27.76
CA GLN A 926 -18.33 8.51 -27.33
C GLN A 926 -19.01 7.20 -26.87
N ARG A 927 -18.47 6.62 -25.81
CA ARG A 927 -18.82 5.26 -25.35
C ARG A 927 -20.27 5.10 -24.91
N GLN A 928 -20.87 6.13 -24.31
CA GLN A 928 -22.28 6.10 -23.92
C GLN A 928 -23.21 6.02 -25.15
N ALA A 929 -22.96 6.83 -26.18
CA ALA A 929 -23.69 6.77 -27.44
C ALA A 929 -23.57 5.39 -28.11
N GLN A 930 -22.35 4.86 -28.17
CA GLN A 930 -22.08 3.52 -28.69
C GLN A 930 -22.84 2.43 -27.91
N PHE A 931 -22.85 2.52 -26.57
CA PHE A 931 -23.59 1.60 -25.70
C PHE A 931 -25.10 1.65 -25.98
N TRP A 932 -25.71 2.84 -25.96
CA TRP A 932 -27.14 3.00 -26.18
C TRP A 932 -27.55 2.56 -27.59
N TYR A 933 -26.71 2.81 -28.60
CA TYR A 933 -26.93 2.31 -29.96
C TYR A 933 -26.87 0.78 -30.03
N ALA A 934 -25.83 0.15 -29.48
CA ALA A 934 -25.68 -1.31 -29.48
C ALA A 934 -26.83 -2.00 -28.73
N ARG A 935 -27.25 -1.41 -27.60
CA ARG A 935 -28.44 -1.83 -26.87
C ARG A 935 -29.69 -1.77 -27.75
N GLN A 936 -29.96 -0.63 -28.39
CA GLN A 936 -31.17 -0.45 -29.20
C GLN A 936 -31.18 -1.41 -30.40
N GLN A 937 -30.03 -1.65 -31.04
CA GLN A 937 -29.89 -2.64 -32.10
C GLN A 937 -30.20 -4.06 -31.62
N THR A 938 -29.77 -4.40 -30.40
CA THR A 938 -30.07 -5.71 -29.81
C THR A 938 -31.58 -5.88 -29.59
N ILE A 939 -32.27 -4.85 -29.09
CA ILE A 939 -33.72 -4.87 -28.87
C ILE A 939 -34.50 -5.03 -30.18
N ARG A 940 -33.91 -4.61 -31.31
CA ARG A 940 -34.44 -4.73 -32.68
C ARG A 940 -34.04 -6.00 -33.44
N ASP A 941 -33.47 -7.00 -32.74
CA ASP A 941 -33.04 -8.27 -33.35
C ASP A 941 -31.84 -8.16 -34.32
N ASN A 942 -31.07 -7.08 -34.20
CA ASN A 942 -29.86 -6.83 -35.00
C ASN A 942 -28.59 -7.00 -34.14
N PHE A 943 -28.48 -8.12 -33.40
CA PHE A 943 -27.37 -8.35 -32.48
C PHE A 943 -25.99 -8.44 -33.17
N GLU A 944 -25.95 -8.91 -34.43
CA GLU A 944 -24.70 -8.96 -35.22
C GLU A 944 -24.07 -7.57 -35.41
N GLU A 945 -24.88 -6.51 -35.53
CA GLU A 945 -24.37 -5.13 -35.58
C GLU A 945 -23.93 -4.61 -34.21
N ALA A 946 -24.59 -5.05 -33.14
CA ALA A 946 -24.29 -4.63 -31.77
C ALA A 946 -23.02 -5.30 -31.20
N ARG A 947 -22.76 -6.56 -31.57
CA ARG A 947 -21.66 -7.39 -31.07
C ARG A 947 -20.26 -6.73 -31.18
N PRO A 948 -19.81 -6.21 -32.33
CA PRO A 948 -18.50 -5.57 -32.41
C PRO A 948 -18.37 -4.33 -31.51
N ILE A 949 -19.48 -3.62 -31.27
CA ILE A 949 -19.50 -2.46 -30.38
C ILE A 949 -19.33 -2.91 -28.92
N PHE A 950 -20.05 -3.95 -28.48
CA PHE A 950 -19.87 -4.51 -27.13
C PHE A 950 -18.47 -5.08 -26.91
N LEU A 951 -17.86 -5.71 -27.92
CA LEU A 951 -16.46 -6.18 -27.83
C LEU A 951 -15.48 -5.02 -27.62
N SER A 952 -15.66 -3.92 -28.37
CA SER A 952 -14.86 -2.69 -28.21
C SER A 952 -15.04 -2.06 -26.82
N LEU A 953 -16.30 -1.94 -26.36
CA LEU A 953 -16.63 -1.37 -25.04
C LEU A 953 -16.09 -2.24 -23.88
N SER A 954 -16.17 -3.56 -24.00
CA SER A 954 -15.61 -4.52 -23.04
C SER A 954 -14.08 -4.40 -22.91
N GLY A 955 -13.39 -4.16 -24.02
CA GLY A 955 -11.93 -3.97 -24.08
C GLY A 955 -11.43 -2.60 -23.63
N ALA A 956 -12.31 -1.62 -23.42
CA ALA A 956 -11.91 -0.26 -23.06
C ALA A 956 -11.20 -0.20 -21.69
N ALA A 957 -10.23 0.71 -21.54
CA ALA A 957 -9.54 0.96 -20.26
C ALA A 957 -10.44 1.71 -19.27
N ILE A 958 -11.39 0.98 -18.69
CA ILE A 958 -12.42 1.46 -17.76
C ILE A 958 -12.46 0.50 -16.55
N PRO A 959 -12.74 0.97 -15.33
CA PRO A 959 -12.90 0.11 -14.16
C PRO A 959 -13.86 -1.06 -14.37
N PHE A 960 -13.55 -2.22 -13.78
CA PHE A 960 -14.37 -3.45 -13.91
C PHE A 960 -15.82 -3.24 -13.49
N LYS A 961 -16.06 -2.59 -12.35
CA LYS A 961 -17.42 -2.31 -11.83
C LYS A 961 -18.28 -1.66 -12.91
N GLU A 962 -17.76 -0.66 -13.59
CA GLU A 962 -18.49 0.04 -14.64
C GLU A 962 -18.75 -0.85 -15.87
N LYS A 963 -17.82 -1.76 -16.20
CA LYS A 963 -18.03 -2.69 -17.33
C LYS A 963 -19.16 -3.67 -17.09
N SER A 964 -19.31 -4.12 -15.84
CA SER A 964 -20.18 -5.21 -15.44
C SER A 964 -21.50 -4.75 -14.83
N GLU A 965 -21.63 -3.47 -14.47
CA GLU A 965 -22.86 -2.89 -13.93
C GLU A 965 -23.98 -2.89 -14.99
N MET A 966 -25.13 -3.42 -14.59
CA MET A 966 -26.32 -3.52 -15.42
C MET A 966 -26.96 -2.15 -15.58
N ARG A 967 -27.21 -1.75 -16.83
CA ARG A 967 -27.82 -0.49 -17.24
C ARG A 967 -28.78 -0.71 -18.40
N GLY A 968 -29.58 0.32 -18.71
CA GLY A 968 -30.53 0.26 -19.81
C GLY A 968 -31.51 -0.91 -19.70
N ILE A 969 -32.11 -1.11 -18.52
CA ILE A 969 -33.16 -2.13 -18.35
C ILE A 969 -34.28 -1.86 -19.37
N VAL A 970 -34.73 -2.88 -20.08
CA VAL A 970 -35.84 -2.74 -21.03
C VAL A 970 -37.14 -2.66 -20.25
N ARG A 971 -37.91 -1.59 -20.46
CA ARG A 971 -39.16 -1.31 -19.72
C ARG A 971 -40.34 -1.24 -20.68
N THR A 972 -41.51 -1.67 -20.20
CA THR A 972 -42.80 -1.51 -20.91
C THR A 972 -43.32 -0.08 -20.78
N SER A 973 -44.36 0.29 -21.53
CA SER A 973 -45.09 1.56 -21.40
C SER A 973 -45.58 1.88 -19.98
N SER A 974 -45.79 0.87 -19.14
CA SER A 974 -46.13 1.03 -17.72
C SER A 974 -44.94 1.39 -16.81
N GLY A 975 -43.73 1.49 -17.36
CA GLY A 975 -42.48 1.71 -16.63
C GLY A 975 -41.91 0.45 -15.95
N SER A 976 -42.65 -0.67 -15.94
CA SER A 976 -42.19 -1.95 -15.39
C SER A 976 -41.18 -2.64 -16.32
N ALA A 977 -40.25 -3.43 -15.76
CA ALA A 977 -39.27 -4.18 -16.55
C ALA A 977 -39.97 -5.21 -17.45
N LYS A 978 -39.64 -5.22 -18.75
CA LYS A 978 -40.20 -6.17 -19.71
C LYS A 978 -39.59 -7.56 -19.46
N ARG A 979 -40.45 -8.57 -19.31
CA ARG A 979 -40.02 -9.97 -19.27
C ARG A 979 -39.89 -10.55 -20.67
N TYR A 980 -38.80 -11.27 -20.88
CA TYR A 980 -38.48 -12.06 -22.05
C TYR A 980 -38.53 -13.53 -21.69
N PHE A 981 -38.68 -14.39 -22.70
CA PHE A 981 -38.64 -15.84 -22.58
C PHE A 981 -37.42 -16.37 -23.32
N GLY A 982 -36.87 -17.48 -22.84
CA GLY A 982 -35.71 -18.09 -23.47
C GLY A 982 -35.34 -19.43 -22.85
N VAL A 983 -34.24 -20.00 -23.35
CA VAL A 983 -33.71 -21.30 -22.93
C VAL A 983 -32.29 -21.15 -22.41
N VAL A 984 -31.98 -21.75 -21.27
CA VAL A 984 -30.63 -21.78 -20.70
C VAL A 984 -29.71 -22.55 -21.64
N THR A 985 -28.72 -21.90 -22.24
CA THR A 985 -27.78 -22.52 -23.20
C THR A 985 -26.50 -23.00 -22.54
N SER A 986 -26.08 -22.34 -21.46
CA SER A 986 -24.96 -22.77 -20.64
C SER A 986 -25.18 -22.35 -19.20
N LEU A 987 -24.66 -23.17 -18.28
CA LEU A 987 -24.74 -22.94 -16.86
C LEU A 987 -23.39 -23.36 -16.26
N GLN A 988 -22.71 -22.40 -15.64
CA GLN A 988 -21.52 -22.57 -14.81
C GLN A 988 -21.92 -22.30 -13.35
N ASN A 989 -20.98 -22.51 -12.43
CA ASN A 989 -21.27 -22.35 -10.99
C ASN A 989 -21.73 -20.94 -10.60
N THR A 990 -21.20 -19.89 -11.24
CA THR A 990 -21.51 -18.48 -10.87
C THR A 990 -22.29 -17.71 -11.92
N TYR A 991 -22.40 -18.23 -13.13
CA TYR A 991 -23.05 -17.55 -14.23
C TYR A 991 -23.63 -18.54 -15.24
N GLY A 992 -24.49 -18.05 -16.10
CA GLY A 992 -24.93 -18.79 -17.27
C GLY A 992 -25.32 -17.87 -18.40
N PHE A 993 -25.82 -18.48 -19.47
CA PHE A 993 -26.39 -17.77 -20.59
C PHE A 993 -27.80 -18.29 -20.88
N VAL A 994 -28.72 -17.37 -21.13
CA VAL A 994 -30.07 -17.66 -21.62
C VAL A 994 -30.17 -17.16 -23.05
N ARG A 995 -30.52 -18.05 -23.98
CA ARG A 995 -30.89 -17.65 -25.34
C ARG A 995 -32.32 -17.15 -25.35
N ALA A 996 -32.49 -15.87 -25.65
CA ALA A 996 -33.80 -15.25 -25.80
C ALA A 996 -34.54 -15.80 -27.04
N ASP A 997 -35.86 -15.99 -26.94
CA ASP A 997 -36.71 -16.47 -28.05
C ASP A 997 -36.82 -15.42 -29.17
N SER A 998 -36.96 -14.15 -28.77
CA SER A 998 -36.94 -12.99 -29.66
C SER A 998 -36.69 -11.73 -28.81
N PRO A 999 -35.68 -10.92 -29.12
CA PRO A 999 -34.67 -11.09 -30.17
C PRO A 999 -33.71 -12.27 -29.88
N ALA A 1000 -33.14 -12.91 -30.90
CA ALA A 1000 -32.34 -14.14 -30.75
C ALA A 1000 -30.86 -13.86 -30.41
N PHE A 1001 -30.53 -13.84 -29.11
CA PHE A 1001 -29.16 -13.68 -28.63
C PHE A 1001 -28.97 -14.37 -27.27
N ASP A 1002 -27.71 -14.59 -26.89
CA ASP A 1002 -27.35 -15.14 -25.58
C ASP A 1002 -27.17 -14.00 -24.56
N ALA A 1003 -28.03 -13.95 -23.56
CA ALA A 1003 -27.98 -13.01 -22.45
C ALA A 1003 -27.25 -13.63 -21.25
N PHE A 1004 -26.21 -12.95 -20.76
CA PHE A 1004 -25.46 -13.37 -19.59
C PHE A 1004 -26.29 -13.20 -18.31
N PHE A 1005 -26.26 -14.14 -17.36
CA PHE A 1005 -26.80 -13.92 -16.02
C PHE A 1005 -25.82 -14.40 -14.97
N LEU A 1006 -25.86 -13.77 -13.80
CA LEU A 1006 -25.10 -14.21 -12.64
C LEU A 1006 -25.99 -15.11 -11.77
N ALA A 1007 -25.48 -16.25 -11.36
CA ALA A 1007 -26.17 -17.20 -10.48
C ALA A 1007 -26.57 -16.53 -9.15
N ILE A 1008 -25.71 -15.66 -8.59
CA ILE A 1008 -26.02 -14.88 -7.36
C ILE A 1008 -27.30 -14.04 -7.46
N ASN A 1009 -27.75 -13.69 -8.66
CA ASN A 1009 -28.96 -12.90 -8.88
C ASN A 1009 -30.21 -13.77 -9.08
N LEU A 1010 -30.10 -15.08 -8.88
CA LEU A 1010 -31.22 -16.02 -8.92
C LEU A 1010 -31.95 -16.04 -7.57
N ASP A 1011 -33.26 -16.23 -7.61
CA ASP A 1011 -34.07 -16.40 -6.41
C ASP A 1011 -33.66 -17.70 -5.68
N GLN A 1012 -33.69 -17.71 -4.34
CA GLN A 1012 -33.36 -18.89 -3.54
C GLN A 1012 -34.19 -20.11 -3.97
N GLY A 1013 -33.52 -21.22 -4.26
CA GLY A 1013 -34.13 -22.49 -4.72
C GLY A 1013 -34.31 -22.60 -6.24
N LEU A 1014 -34.13 -21.52 -7.01
CA LEU A 1014 -34.10 -21.58 -8.48
C LEU A 1014 -32.76 -22.13 -9.00
N GLU A 1015 -31.66 -21.88 -8.27
CA GLU A 1015 -30.31 -22.36 -8.60
C GLU A 1015 -30.27 -23.89 -8.78
N ASP A 1016 -30.88 -24.65 -7.87
CA ASP A 1016 -30.90 -26.12 -7.89
C ASP A 1016 -31.79 -26.71 -9.00
N ARG A 1017 -32.69 -25.90 -9.55
CA ARG A 1017 -33.68 -26.31 -10.57
C ARG A 1017 -33.30 -25.89 -11.97
N LEU A 1018 -32.31 -25.02 -12.12
CA LEU A 1018 -31.81 -24.59 -13.42
C LEU A 1018 -30.94 -25.69 -14.03
N SER A 1019 -31.20 -26.01 -15.30
CA SER A 1019 -30.34 -26.89 -16.09
C SER A 1019 -30.23 -26.37 -17.51
N VAL A 1020 -29.15 -26.72 -18.21
CA VAL A 1020 -29.04 -26.46 -19.65
C VAL A 1020 -30.25 -27.08 -20.36
N GLY A 1021 -30.86 -26.32 -21.28
CA GLY A 1021 -32.09 -26.69 -21.97
C GLY A 1021 -33.40 -26.31 -21.26
N ARG A 1022 -33.35 -25.79 -20.02
CA ARG A 1022 -34.55 -25.36 -19.28
C ARG A 1022 -35.08 -24.04 -19.82
N ARG A 1023 -36.41 -23.93 -19.89
CA ARG A 1023 -37.10 -22.70 -20.31
C ARG A 1023 -37.30 -21.77 -19.11
N VAL A 1024 -37.01 -20.50 -19.29
CA VAL A 1024 -37.08 -19.48 -18.23
C VAL A 1024 -37.66 -18.17 -18.78
N SER A 1025 -38.21 -17.35 -17.88
CA SER A 1025 -38.51 -15.95 -18.13
C SER A 1025 -37.55 -15.05 -17.38
N PHE A 1026 -37.15 -13.91 -17.95
CA PHE A 1026 -36.15 -13.01 -17.34
C PHE A 1026 -36.38 -11.56 -17.75
N GLU A 1027 -35.84 -10.63 -16.97
CA GLU A 1027 -35.78 -9.21 -17.35
C GLU A 1027 -34.47 -8.92 -18.07
N LEU A 1028 -34.54 -8.16 -19.16
CA LEU A 1028 -33.37 -7.83 -19.98
C LEU A 1028 -32.81 -6.45 -19.62
N GLY A 1029 -31.49 -6.37 -19.49
CA GLY A 1029 -30.71 -5.14 -19.48
C GLY A 1029 -29.36 -5.38 -20.13
N PHE A 1030 -28.45 -4.43 -19.97
CA PHE A 1030 -27.20 -4.41 -20.73
C PHE A 1030 -26.05 -3.93 -19.86
N THR A 1031 -24.86 -4.43 -20.15
CA THR A 1031 -23.60 -3.96 -19.59
C THR A 1031 -22.71 -3.46 -20.73
N LEU A 1032 -21.55 -2.87 -20.44
CA LEU A 1032 -20.59 -2.57 -21.52
C LEU A 1032 -20.06 -3.84 -22.19
N ARG A 1033 -20.26 -5.02 -21.57
CA ARG A 1033 -19.88 -6.33 -22.09
C ARG A 1033 -20.95 -6.97 -22.97
N GLY A 1034 -22.19 -6.48 -22.94
CA GLY A 1034 -23.30 -7.01 -23.73
C GLY A 1034 -24.59 -7.22 -22.94
N PRO A 1035 -25.54 -7.97 -23.51
CA PRO A 1035 -26.85 -8.24 -22.91
C PRO A 1035 -26.75 -9.05 -21.62
N GLN A 1036 -27.53 -8.66 -20.61
CA GLN A 1036 -27.58 -9.30 -19.31
C GLN A 1036 -29.03 -9.60 -18.90
N ALA A 1037 -29.29 -10.81 -18.42
CA ALA A 1037 -30.55 -11.25 -17.86
C ALA A 1037 -30.53 -11.16 -16.32
N ARG A 1038 -31.64 -10.74 -15.73
CA ARG A 1038 -31.86 -10.72 -14.28
C ARG A 1038 -33.24 -11.23 -13.91
N GLY A 1039 -33.42 -11.60 -12.64
CA GLY A 1039 -34.73 -12.02 -12.11
C GLY A 1039 -35.31 -13.20 -12.88
N LEU A 1040 -34.48 -14.18 -13.22
CA LEU A 1040 -34.91 -15.39 -13.92
C LEU A 1040 -36.01 -16.07 -13.11
N LYS A 1041 -37.02 -16.62 -13.80
CA LYS A 1041 -38.05 -17.47 -13.21
C LYS A 1041 -38.27 -18.66 -14.12
N GLU A 1042 -38.39 -19.83 -13.51
CA GLU A 1042 -38.78 -21.05 -14.22
C GLU A 1042 -40.19 -20.88 -14.81
N GLN A 1043 -40.40 -21.42 -16.01
CA GLN A 1043 -41.68 -21.39 -16.71
C GLN A 1043 -42.45 -22.71 -16.53
#